data_AF-A0A2S7T590-F1
#
_entry.id   AF-A0A2S7T590-F1
#
_cell.length_a   1.000
_cell.length_b   1.000
_cell.length_c   1.000
_cell.angle_alpha   90.00
_cell.angle_beta   90.00
_cell.angle_gamma   90.00
#
_symmetry.space_group_name_H-M   'P 1'
#
loop_
_entity.id
_entity.type
_entity.pdbx_description
1 polymer ?
#
loop_
_entity_poly.entity_id
_entity_poly.type
_entity_poly.pdbx_seq_one_letter_code
_entity_poly.pdbx_strand_id
1 'polypeptide(L)'
;MITPLNKKVQLDALEIQGETFYKIENYDAMNPFFMSIVSDTNHWLFISSNGGLTAGRKNSDYSLFPYYTEDKLRDNSEVSGSKTIVRIKSQGKHLVWEPFSNSYRGVYGYTRNLYKSEIGNKLIFQEVNHDLDLTFECEWNSSAQFGFVRKARIINSGSESRTIDLLDGIQNILPYGVGPELQNTYSNLVDAYKKSELMKDSGLGIYALSAIIVDRAEPSEALKANTVWSSGLDGCRYLISSLQLDQFREGFEIKTEEDVRAERGAYFQVAQVELSAGGTENWMQVANVNAGPSQVANLHHQLLKGQPSQSEVFENIEKGSKSLSELVASADGIQCSADSRRVSRHFANSMFNIMRGGVFDNSYAVEKSDFLPYLQKASRFLYQEFKNDLNKLPEETTISDVRAWAQSTGNDDLIRLAGEYLPLKFSRRHGDPSRPWNRFSINTQSEKDGSKILDYQGNWRDIFQNWEALAFSFPEFIDGMIYKFFNATTFDGYNPYRVTKDGFDWEIIEPNDPWSYIGYWGDHQIIYLLKFLEFSEDFFPGTLQNSLNNSCFVYAHVPYKIKEYKEIVRNPKDTILFDEEADTKIRKRRDEIGADGALLQSQSGSLHRVNLTEKLLATFLAKCSNLVPEGGIWMNTQRPEWNDANNALVGNGLSMVTLYYLRRFAQFMSKMLAGLEGQFVDISVELLQFYQGVENTLSAAGIVSGSRVSNEQRRTIMDGLGEAASEFRAGIYANGFSGAKASLGLGQIQNFCALVVDILDQSIEANKRQDGLYHAYNLITLSENSAEVSYLSEMLEGQVAVLSSGYLQPEESLAVLDALKGSSLFREDQYSYILYPNKNLARFLDKNTLPSGAVEANPLLSKLIADGNTELVNRDAQGEDHFNGDFNNADSVDLAMSQLPEKYSELVKKQREAVLVLFEEVFNHKAFTGRSGTFFGYEGLGSIYWHMVSKLLLAAQECCYAAYKKEGNSEVTSRLIDHYYEILAGIGADKSPELYGAFPTDPYSHTPSHRGAQQPGMTGQVKEDVIARFGELGVDVKEGRVSFDPYLLNRKELLQEAREFSYYTKDHGKASINIPANAMAFTLCQVPVVYHFGKSSEIRIEKESGESVKLEGNRLNSDLSKELFGRGGIKKIEVNFS
;
A
#
# COMPACT_ATOMS: atom_id res chain seq x y z
N MET A 1 -22.70 43.95 -4.60
CA MET A 1 -22.24 43.74 -3.20
C MET A 1 -21.86 42.27 -3.11
N ILE A 2 -20.61 41.95 -2.74
CA ILE A 2 -20.19 40.56 -2.48
C ILE A 2 -20.45 40.33 -1.00
N THR A 3 -21.53 39.61 -0.66
CA THR A 3 -21.76 39.15 0.70
C THR A 3 -20.83 37.96 0.93
N PRO A 4 -19.98 37.95 1.97
CA PRO A 4 -19.20 36.76 2.31
C PRO A 4 -20.18 35.62 2.65
N LEU A 5 -20.28 34.63 1.77
CA LEU A 5 -20.99 33.39 2.07
C LEU A 5 -20.07 32.57 2.96
N ASN A 6 -20.28 32.62 4.28
CA ASN A 6 -19.62 31.72 5.21
C ASN A 6 -20.27 30.33 5.08
N LYS A 7 -19.89 29.58 4.03
CA LYS A 7 -20.42 28.25 3.72
C LYS A 7 -19.88 27.25 4.75
N LYS A 8 -20.77 26.67 5.55
CA LYS A 8 -20.41 25.60 6.49
C LYS A 8 -20.33 24.26 5.76
N VAL A 9 -19.24 23.52 5.98
CA VAL A 9 -19.06 22.15 5.45
C VAL A 9 -19.60 21.15 6.47
N GLN A 10 -20.44 20.22 6.01
CA GLN A 10 -21.07 19.18 6.85
C GLN A 10 -21.03 17.83 6.16
N LEU A 11 -21.01 16.76 6.96
CA LEU A 11 -21.06 15.37 6.50
C LEU A 11 -22.31 14.70 7.02
N ASP A 12 -23.23 14.39 6.11
CA ASP A 12 -24.48 13.68 6.42
C ASP A 12 -24.51 12.32 5.70
N ALA A 13 -25.12 11.31 6.32
CA ALA A 13 -25.44 10.04 5.67
C ALA A 13 -26.91 10.09 5.20
N LEU A 14 -27.16 9.70 3.94
CA LEU A 14 -28.47 9.79 3.30
C LEU A 14 -28.74 8.54 2.47
N GLU A 15 -29.99 8.10 2.43
CA GLU A 15 -30.44 7.02 1.53
C GLU A 15 -30.81 7.59 0.16
N ILE A 16 -30.13 7.12 -0.89
CA ILE A 16 -30.39 7.48 -2.29
C ILE A 16 -30.58 6.18 -3.08
N GLN A 17 -31.78 5.99 -3.65
CA GLN A 17 -32.12 4.79 -4.44
C GLN A 17 -31.91 3.45 -3.70
N GLY A 18 -32.05 3.45 -2.36
CA GLY A 18 -31.88 2.25 -1.52
C GLY A 18 -30.42 1.93 -1.17
N GLU A 19 -29.51 2.86 -1.40
CA GLU A 19 -28.12 2.80 -0.94
C GLU A 19 -27.78 4.00 -0.06
N THR A 20 -26.93 3.76 0.95
CA THR A 20 -26.38 4.83 1.79
C THR A 20 -25.28 5.59 1.04
N PHE A 21 -25.38 6.92 1.03
CA PHE A 21 -24.36 7.86 0.55
C PHE A 21 -23.94 8.80 1.66
N TYR A 22 -22.65 9.12 1.71
CA TYR A 22 -22.15 10.26 2.48
C TYR A 22 -22.14 11.52 1.62
N LYS A 23 -22.79 12.57 2.10
CA LYS A 23 -22.86 13.90 1.48
C LYS A 23 -21.89 14.85 2.17
N ILE A 24 -20.96 15.42 1.43
CA ILE A 24 -20.24 16.64 1.82
C ILE A 24 -21.00 17.84 1.25
N GLU A 25 -21.66 18.59 2.13
CA GLU A 25 -22.32 19.83 1.76
C GLU A 25 -21.29 20.96 1.60
N ASN A 26 -21.49 21.82 0.58
CA ASN A 26 -20.59 22.94 0.28
C ASN A 26 -19.13 22.52 0.09
N TYR A 27 -18.89 21.40 -0.62
CA TYR A 27 -17.54 20.89 -0.83
C TYR A 27 -16.62 21.91 -1.54
N ASP A 28 -17.20 22.87 -2.27
CA ASP A 28 -16.49 23.96 -2.95
C ASP A 28 -15.88 25.01 -2.01
N ALA A 29 -16.21 24.94 -0.71
CA ALA A 29 -15.53 25.70 0.34
C ALA A 29 -14.22 25.03 0.81
N MET A 30 -13.98 23.77 0.44
CA MET A 30 -12.75 23.04 0.74
C MET A 30 -11.73 23.21 -0.39
N ASN A 31 -10.44 23.08 -0.07
CA ASN A 31 -9.44 22.84 -1.11
C ASN A 31 -9.79 21.54 -1.85
N PRO A 32 -9.72 21.49 -3.21
CA PRO A 32 -10.05 20.27 -3.92
C PRO A 32 -9.14 19.12 -3.48
N PHE A 33 -9.76 17.98 -3.21
CA PHE A 33 -9.11 16.75 -2.76
C PHE A 33 -9.29 15.65 -3.80
N PHE A 34 -8.52 14.57 -3.71
CA PHE A 34 -8.42 13.54 -4.75
C PHE A 34 -8.96 12.19 -4.26
N MET A 35 -9.73 11.49 -5.09
CA MET A 35 -10.43 10.24 -4.73
C MET A 35 -10.11 9.13 -5.73
N SER A 36 -10.16 7.89 -5.24
CA SER A 36 -10.16 6.68 -6.06
C SER A 36 -11.55 6.04 -5.98
N ILE A 37 -12.25 5.96 -7.11
CA ILE A 37 -13.55 5.28 -7.20
C ILE A 37 -13.31 3.83 -7.60
N VAL A 38 -13.79 2.92 -6.77
CA VAL A 38 -13.44 1.50 -6.87
C VAL A 38 -14.44 0.72 -7.71
N SER A 39 -14.01 -0.42 -8.24
CA SER A 39 -14.83 -1.33 -9.05
C SER A 39 -14.51 -2.77 -8.66
N ASP A 40 -15.48 -3.66 -8.84
CA ASP A 40 -15.33 -5.11 -8.70
C ASP A 40 -14.44 -5.73 -9.80
N THR A 41 -14.26 -5.02 -10.91
CA THR A 41 -13.53 -5.49 -12.09
C THR A 41 -12.27 -4.67 -12.36
N ASN A 42 -11.96 -4.38 -13.64
CA ASN A 42 -10.72 -3.76 -14.07
C ASN A 42 -10.84 -2.25 -14.30
N HIS A 43 -11.93 -1.60 -13.88
CA HIS A 43 -12.05 -0.15 -14.00
C HIS A 43 -11.13 0.55 -13.00
N TRP A 44 -10.58 1.68 -13.40
CA TRP A 44 -9.93 2.64 -12.53
C TRP A 44 -10.46 4.03 -12.85
N LEU A 45 -10.86 4.77 -11.82
CA LEU A 45 -11.34 6.15 -11.91
C LEU A 45 -10.73 6.94 -10.77
N PHE A 46 -9.88 7.92 -11.12
CA PHE A 46 -9.25 8.83 -10.18
C PHE A 46 -9.77 10.23 -10.45
N ILE A 47 -10.38 10.87 -9.45
CA ILE A 47 -11.16 12.09 -9.64
C ILE A 47 -10.98 13.05 -8.46
N SER A 48 -10.76 14.32 -8.78
CA SER A 48 -10.75 15.40 -7.79
C SER A 48 -12.18 15.85 -7.47
N SER A 49 -12.40 16.38 -6.27
CA SER A 49 -13.68 16.96 -5.86
C SER A 49 -14.10 18.17 -6.71
N ASN A 50 -13.22 18.76 -7.53
CA ASN A 50 -13.62 19.77 -8.53
C ASN A 50 -14.04 19.17 -9.89
N GLY A 51 -14.07 17.84 -10.03
CA GLY A 51 -14.47 17.13 -11.25
C GLY A 51 -13.33 16.78 -12.21
N GLY A 52 -12.10 17.28 -11.99
CA GLY A 52 -10.94 16.89 -12.79
C GLY A 52 -10.58 15.42 -12.58
N LEU A 53 -10.50 14.64 -13.66
CA LEU A 53 -10.38 13.18 -13.56
C LEU A 53 -9.47 12.56 -14.62
N THR A 54 -9.05 11.33 -14.33
CA THR A 54 -8.61 10.34 -15.31
C THR A 54 -9.32 9.02 -15.05
N ALA A 55 -9.61 8.26 -16.11
CA ALA A 55 -10.32 6.99 -16.00
C ALA A 55 -9.91 6.05 -17.13
N GLY A 56 -10.05 4.74 -16.92
CA GLY A 56 -9.81 3.72 -17.94
C GLY A 56 -10.02 2.31 -17.40
N ARG A 57 -9.62 1.30 -18.17
CA ARG A 57 -9.69 -0.10 -17.74
C ARG A 57 -8.29 -0.72 -17.73
N LYS A 58 -8.06 -1.70 -16.87
CA LYS A 58 -6.81 -2.44 -16.68
C LYS A 58 -5.61 -1.59 -16.23
N ASN A 59 -5.11 -0.68 -17.05
CA ASN A 59 -3.95 0.17 -16.75
C ASN A 59 -4.02 1.49 -17.55
N SER A 60 -3.03 2.36 -17.35
CA SER A 60 -2.94 3.68 -18.00
C SER A 60 -2.80 3.64 -19.53
N ASP A 61 -2.49 2.49 -20.15
CA ASP A 61 -2.40 2.37 -21.60
C ASP A 61 -3.78 2.27 -22.27
N TYR A 62 -4.83 1.96 -21.48
CA TYR A 62 -6.22 1.90 -21.93
C TYR A 62 -7.07 2.98 -21.22
N SER A 63 -6.55 4.20 -21.28
CA SER A 63 -7.18 5.39 -20.69
C SER A 63 -8.34 5.90 -21.55
N LEU A 64 -9.46 6.26 -20.90
CA LEU A 64 -10.56 7.04 -21.48
C LEU A 64 -10.24 8.53 -21.50
N PHE A 65 -9.64 9.03 -20.42
CA PHE A 65 -9.16 10.41 -20.29
C PHE A 65 -7.66 10.41 -20.00
N PRO A 66 -6.88 11.44 -20.41
CA PRO A 66 -5.44 11.47 -20.20
C PRO A 66 -4.99 11.14 -18.78
N TYR A 67 -3.98 10.29 -18.66
CA TYR A 67 -3.39 9.91 -17.37
C TYR A 67 -2.24 10.85 -16.99
N TYR A 68 -2.59 11.91 -16.27
CA TYR A 68 -1.65 12.88 -15.69
C TYR A 68 -1.49 12.69 -14.18
N THR A 69 -0.55 13.43 -13.58
CA THR A 69 -0.42 13.57 -12.13
C THR A 69 -1.62 14.31 -11.54
N GLU A 70 -1.93 14.07 -10.26
CA GLU A 70 -3.16 14.57 -9.62
C GLU A 70 -3.35 16.09 -9.70
N ASP A 71 -2.25 16.85 -9.62
CA ASP A 71 -2.22 18.31 -9.71
C ASP A 71 -2.69 18.79 -11.09
N LYS A 72 -2.16 18.19 -12.15
CA LYS A 72 -2.56 18.49 -13.53
C LYS A 72 -4.01 18.08 -13.80
N LEU A 73 -4.49 16.99 -13.22
CA LEU A 73 -5.89 16.56 -13.37
C LEU A 73 -6.85 17.57 -12.75
N ARG A 74 -6.53 18.05 -11.54
CA ARG A 74 -7.30 19.11 -10.87
C ARG A 74 -7.35 20.38 -11.70
N ASP A 75 -6.21 20.80 -12.24
CA ASP A 75 -6.08 22.05 -13.02
C ASP A 75 -6.80 21.94 -14.38
N ASN A 76 -6.96 20.72 -14.92
CA ASN A 76 -7.63 20.45 -16.19
C ASN A 76 -9.15 20.20 -16.11
N SER A 77 -9.78 20.39 -14.94
CA SER A 77 -11.22 20.14 -14.72
C SER A 77 -12.16 20.87 -15.71
N GLU A 78 -11.76 22.02 -16.23
CA GLU A 78 -12.57 22.78 -17.20
C GLU A 78 -12.51 22.24 -18.64
N VAL A 79 -11.47 21.45 -18.97
CA VAL A 79 -11.14 21.03 -20.35
C VAL A 79 -11.04 19.51 -20.51
N SER A 80 -11.33 18.73 -19.47
CA SER A 80 -11.30 17.27 -19.49
C SER A 80 -12.36 16.70 -18.57
N GLY A 81 -13.11 15.70 -19.04
CA GLY A 81 -14.18 15.10 -18.26
C GLY A 81 -15.55 15.73 -18.48
N SER A 82 -16.36 15.72 -17.43
CA SER A 82 -17.76 16.18 -17.46
C SER A 82 -17.85 17.69 -17.74
N LYS A 83 -18.76 18.06 -18.64
CA LYS A 83 -19.06 19.47 -18.97
C LYS A 83 -20.53 19.62 -19.33
N THR A 84 -21.18 20.60 -18.72
CA THR A 84 -22.61 20.86 -18.87
C THR A 84 -22.85 22.36 -18.97
N ILE A 85 -23.56 22.80 -19.98
CA ILE A 85 -23.94 24.20 -20.20
C ILE A 85 -25.45 24.24 -20.42
N VAL A 86 -26.14 25.08 -19.65
CA VAL A 86 -27.59 25.26 -19.69
C VAL A 86 -27.89 26.70 -20.08
N ARG A 87 -28.71 26.90 -21.11
CA ARG A 87 -29.29 28.21 -21.43
C ARG A 87 -30.76 28.24 -21.10
N ILE A 88 -31.16 29.23 -20.31
CA ILE A 88 -32.56 29.46 -19.95
C ILE A 88 -33.05 30.71 -20.66
N LYS A 89 -34.20 30.60 -21.33
CA LYS A 89 -34.90 31.75 -21.90
C LYS A 89 -35.72 32.42 -20.81
N SER A 90 -35.39 33.66 -20.44
CA SER A 90 -36.13 34.43 -19.43
C SER A 90 -36.23 35.90 -19.82
N GLN A 91 -37.46 36.45 -19.88
CA GLN A 91 -37.74 37.87 -20.14
C GLN A 91 -37.00 38.47 -21.35
N GLY A 92 -36.88 37.71 -22.45
CA GLY A 92 -36.17 38.15 -23.67
C GLY A 92 -34.64 38.14 -23.58
N LYS A 93 -34.06 37.57 -22.51
CA LYS A 93 -32.62 37.33 -22.35
C LYS A 93 -32.33 35.83 -22.27
N HIS A 94 -31.12 35.44 -22.67
CA HIS A 94 -30.58 34.11 -22.42
C HIS A 94 -29.71 34.16 -21.16
N LEU A 95 -30.12 33.44 -20.12
CA LEU A 95 -29.29 33.21 -18.94
C LEU A 95 -28.47 31.95 -19.19
N VAL A 96 -27.16 32.02 -18.99
CA VAL A 96 -26.24 30.88 -19.15
C VAL A 96 -25.84 30.41 -17.77
N TRP A 97 -25.97 29.12 -17.50
CA TRP A 97 -25.52 28.46 -16.29
C TRP A 97 -24.65 27.27 -16.68
N GLU A 98 -23.44 27.20 -16.12
CA GLU A 98 -22.48 26.15 -16.38
C GLU A 98 -22.11 25.49 -15.04
N PRO A 99 -22.90 24.51 -14.57
CA PRO A 99 -22.67 23.87 -13.28
C PRO A 99 -21.28 23.24 -13.22
N PHE A 100 -20.70 23.25 -12.01
CA PHE A 100 -19.34 22.81 -11.68
C PHE A 100 -18.20 23.66 -12.27
N SER A 101 -18.44 24.51 -13.27
CA SER A 101 -17.43 25.43 -13.78
C SER A 101 -17.20 26.62 -12.84
N ASN A 102 -15.98 27.15 -12.85
CA ASN A 102 -15.64 28.40 -12.17
C ASN A 102 -15.78 29.65 -13.07
N SER A 103 -16.14 29.48 -14.35
CA SER A 103 -16.23 30.58 -15.34
C SER A 103 -17.24 31.66 -14.97
N TYR A 104 -18.28 31.33 -14.20
CA TYR A 104 -19.35 32.25 -13.79
C TYR A 104 -19.40 32.48 -12.27
N ARG A 105 -18.26 32.36 -11.58
CA ARG A 105 -18.20 32.55 -10.12
C ARG A 105 -18.69 33.95 -9.73
N GLY A 106 -19.64 33.99 -8.78
CA GLY A 106 -20.25 35.23 -8.30
C GLY A 106 -21.39 35.77 -9.16
N VAL A 107 -21.75 35.10 -10.26
CA VAL A 107 -22.93 35.44 -11.07
C VAL A 107 -24.22 34.93 -10.43
N TYR A 108 -24.22 33.68 -9.93
CA TYR A 108 -25.36 33.06 -9.28
C TYR A 108 -25.06 32.67 -7.83
N GLY A 109 -26.11 32.65 -7.00
CA GLY A 109 -26.11 31.95 -5.71
C GLY A 109 -26.27 30.45 -5.92
N TYR A 110 -25.30 29.66 -5.48
CA TYR A 110 -25.35 28.20 -5.62
C TYR A 110 -24.78 27.45 -4.42
N THR A 111 -25.25 26.20 -4.26
CA THR A 111 -24.72 25.20 -3.33
C THR A 111 -24.17 24.02 -4.13
N ARG A 112 -22.93 23.60 -3.84
CA ARG A 112 -22.31 22.41 -4.43
C ARG A 112 -22.18 21.30 -3.40
N ASN A 113 -22.71 20.13 -3.70
CA ASN A 113 -22.69 18.95 -2.84
C ASN A 113 -22.00 17.79 -3.56
N LEU A 114 -21.25 17.00 -2.80
CA LEU A 114 -20.56 15.81 -3.30
C LEU A 114 -21.01 14.60 -2.50
N TYR A 115 -21.42 13.54 -3.18
CA TYR A 115 -21.89 12.33 -2.54
C TYR A 115 -21.05 11.15 -2.97
N LYS A 116 -20.68 10.28 -2.04
CA LYS A 116 -20.01 9.01 -2.34
C LYS A 116 -20.77 7.88 -1.66
N SER A 117 -21.00 6.78 -2.38
CA SER A 117 -21.66 5.60 -1.81
C SER A 117 -20.82 5.04 -0.66
N GLU A 118 -21.47 4.41 0.32
CA GLU A 118 -20.79 3.77 1.44
C GLU A 118 -19.70 2.79 0.98
N ILE A 119 -19.97 2.02 -0.07
CA ILE A 119 -19.02 1.04 -0.63
C ILE A 119 -17.99 1.66 -1.59
N GLY A 120 -18.08 2.97 -1.88
CA GLY A 120 -17.06 3.75 -2.58
C GLY A 120 -17.00 3.61 -4.12
N ASN A 121 -17.99 2.99 -4.74
CA ASN A 121 -18.01 2.72 -6.19
C ASN A 121 -18.87 3.70 -7.02
N LYS A 122 -19.62 4.59 -6.37
CA LYS A 122 -20.48 5.60 -7.00
C LYS A 122 -20.18 6.99 -6.44
N LEU A 123 -20.18 7.99 -7.32
CA LEU A 123 -19.88 9.38 -6.97
C LEU A 123 -20.85 10.34 -7.65
N ILE A 124 -21.57 11.15 -6.88
CA ILE A 124 -22.54 12.14 -7.38
C ILE A 124 -22.01 13.55 -7.13
N PHE A 125 -21.93 14.35 -8.18
CA PHE A 125 -21.77 15.80 -8.09
C PHE A 125 -23.15 16.46 -8.23
N GLN A 126 -23.45 17.43 -7.37
CA GLN A 126 -24.69 18.20 -7.43
C GLN A 126 -24.39 19.70 -7.32
N GLU A 127 -24.99 20.50 -8.18
CA GLU A 127 -25.05 21.95 -8.03
C GLU A 127 -26.51 22.40 -8.03
N VAL A 128 -26.90 23.07 -6.95
CA VAL A 128 -28.20 23.74 -6.81
C VAL A 128 -28.00 25.21 -7.10
N ASN A 129 -28.63 25.73 -8.14
CA ASN A 129 -28.66 27.15 -8.47
C ASN A 129 -29.94 27.78 -7.90
N HIS A 130 -29.77 28.59 -6.85
CA HIS A 130 -30.88 29.18 -6.08
C HIS A 130 -31.55 30.35 -6.80
N ASP A 131 -30.90 30.97 -7.77
CA ASP A 131 -31.47 32.08 -8.53
C ASP A 131 -32.33 31.60 -9.71
N LEU A 132 -32.04 30.40 -10.21
CA LEU A 132 -32.74 29.78 -11.33
C LEU A 132 -33.76 28.71 -10.88
N ASP A 133 -33.74 28.33 -9.60
CA ASP A 133 -34.46 27.19 -9.04
C ASP A 133 -34.18 25.88 -9.80
N LEU A 134 -32.93 25.70 -10.24
CA LEU A 134 -32.50 24.53 -10.99
C LEU A 134 -31.43 23.75 -10.22
N THR A 135 -31.52 22.43 -10.26
CA THR A 135 -30.47 21.54 -9.75
C THR A 135 -29.96 20.66 -10.85
N PHE A 136 -28.64 20.55 -10.99
CA PHE A 136 -27.99 19.63 -11.92
C PHE A 136 -27.19 18.61 -11.13
N GLU A 137 -27.31 17.34 -11.54
CA GLU A 137 -26.60 16.23 -10.94
C GLU A 137 -25.94 15.35 -11.99
N CYS A 138 -24.76 14.85 -11.65
CA CYS A 138 -23.99 13.90 -12.45
C CYS A 138 -23.42 12.81 -11.55
N GLU A 139 -23.75 11.55 -11.84
CA GLU A 139 -23.32 10.35 -11.11
C GLU A 139 -22.40 9.48 -11.97
N TRP A 140 -21.20 9.20 -11.48
CA TRP A 140 -20.25 8.27 -12.09
C TRP A 140 -20.40 6.86 -11.54
N ASN A 141 -20.50 5.89 -12.45
CA ASN A 141 -20.63 4.47 -12.16
C ASN A 141 -19.70 3.64 -13.07
N SER A 142 -19.45 2.39 -12.67
CA SER A 142 -18.81 1.37 -13.52
C SER A 142 -19.77 0.23 -13.84
N SER A 143 -19.67 -0.30 -15.06
CA SER A 143 -20.35 -1.51 -15.53
C SER A 143 -19.32 -2.41 -16.21
N ALA A 144 -19.18 -3.65 -15.71
CA ALA A 144 -18.26 -4.65 -16.30
C ALA A 144 -18.48 -4.82 -17.81
N GLN A 145 -19.74 -4.83 -18.24
CA GLN A 145 -20.16 -5.03 -19.62
C GLN A 145 -20.05 -3.75 -20.47
N PHE A 146 -20.49 -2.61 -19.94
CA PHE A 146 -20.70 -1.39 -20.74
C PHE A 146 -19.61 -0.32 -20.58
N GLY A 147 -18.75 -0.43 -19.56
CA GLY A 147 -17.70 0.55 -19.26
C GLY A 147 -18.13 1.54 -18.18
N PHE A 148 -17.80 2.82 -18.37
CA PHE A 148 -18.19 3.91 -17.47
C PHE A 148 -19.57 4.43 -17.82
N VAL A 149 -20.42 4.60 -16.81
CA VAL A 149 -21.78 5.14 -16.98
C VAL A 149 -21.89 6.44 -16.19
N ARG A 150 -22.12 7.54 -16.90
CA ARG A 150 -22.42 8.85 -16.35
C ARG A 150 -23.93 9.07 -16.43
N LYS A 151 -24.63 8.97 -15.29
CA LYS A 151 -26.06 9.31 -15.20
C LYS A 151 -26.16 10.80 -14.92
N ALA A 152 -27.03 11.51 -15.61
CA ALA A 152 -27.23 12.94 -15.41
C ALA A 152 -28.71 13.26 -15.27
N ARG A 153 -29.02 14.25 -14.45
CA ARG A 153 -30.38 14.76 -14.31
C ARG A 153 -30.41 16.25 -14.05
N ILE A 154 -31.46 16.90 -14.53
CA ILE A 154 -31.75 18.30 -14.21
C ILE A 154 -33.15 18.39 -13.62
N ILE A 155 -33.27 19.13 -12.52
CA ILE A 155 -34.49 19.24 -11.71
C ILE A 155 -34.89 20.72 -11.69
N ASN A 156 -36.17 20.99 -11.97
CA ASN A 156 -36.76 22.31 -11.79
C ASN A 156 -37.51 22.35 -10.45
N SER A 157 -36.90 22.98 -9.45
CA SER A 157 -37.50 23.15 -8.12
C SER A 157 -38.41 24.38 -8.03
N GLY A 158 -38.52 25.17 -9.10
CA GLY A 158 -39.35 26.36 -9.18
C GLY A 158 -40.83 26.04 -9.40
N SER A 159 -41.66 27.08 -9.24
CA SER A 159 -43.12 27.00 -9.44
C SER A 159 -43.58 27.17 -10.89
N GLU A 160 -42.67 27.51 -11.81
CA GLU A 160 -42.97 27.76 -13.22
C GLU A 160 -42.26 26.73 -14.11
N SER A 161 -42.90 26.34 -15.21
CA SER A 161 -42.25 25.54 -16.25
C SER A 161 -41.19 26.37 -16.96
N ARG A 162 -40.08 25.73 -17.35
CA ARG A 162 -38.95 26.37 -18.03
C ARG A 162 -38.55 25.58 -19.27
N THR A 163 -38.37 26.27 -20.38
CA THR A 163 -37.68 25.73 -21.55
C THR A 163 -36.19 26.00 -21.43
N ILE A 164 -35.37 24.96 -21.50
CA ILE A 164 -33.91 25.06 -21.46
C ILE A 164 -33.30 24.52 -22.76
N ASP A 165 -32.25 25.18 -23.24
CA ASP A 165 -31.34 24.55 -24.20
C ASP A 165 -30.19 23.93 -23.37
N LEU A 166 -30.00 22.62 -23.48
CA LEU A 166 -29.00 21.84 -22.75
C LEU A 166 -27.89 21.41 -23.71
N LEU A 167 -26.64 21.61 -23.31
CA LEU A 167 -25.47 20.95 -23.86
C LEU A 167 -24.79 20.20 -22.73
N ASP A 168 -24.71 18.87 -22.83
CA ASP A 168 -24.16 18.03 -21.77
C ASP A 168 -23.32 16.89 -22.32
N GLY A 169 -22.17 16.66 -21.68
CA GLY A 169 -21.40 15.45 -21.91
C GLY A 169 -19.97 15.46 -21.39
N ILE A 170 -19.08 14.82 -22.14
CA ILE A 170 -17.69 14.58 -21.72
C ILE A 170 -16.70 15.01 -22.80
N GLN A 171 -15.55 15.57 -22.41
CA GLN A 171 -14.54 16.11 -23.33
C GLN A 171 -13.11 15.62 -23.03
N ASN A 172 -12.23 15.78 -24.02
CA ASN A 172 -10.85 15.29 -24.04
C ASN A 172 -10.76 13.76 -23.90
N ILE A 173 -11.65 13.06 -24.60
CA ILE A 173 -11.64 11.62 -24.73
C ILE A 173 -10.39 11.22 -25.52
N LEU A 174 -9.61 10.30 -24.97
CA LEU A 174 -8.47 9.72 -25.67
C LEU A 174 -8.94 8.72 -26.72
N PRO A 175 -8.28 8.67 -27.90
CA PRO A 175 -8.41 7.52 -28.78
C PRO A 175 -7.64 6.32 -28.21
N TYR A 176 -8.00 5.12 -28.67
CA TYR A 176 -7.22 3.92 -28.37
C TYR A 176 -5.77 4.03 -28.91
N GLY A 177 -4.81 3.42 -28.19
CA GLY A 177 -3.44 3.25 -28.66
C GLY A 177 -2.48 4.36 -28.23
N VAL A 178 -2.91 5.31 -27.40
CA VAL A 178 -2.08 6.38 -26.84
C VAL A 178 -1.75 6.09 -25.39
N GLY A 179 -0.53 5.63 -25.13
CA GLY A 179 -0.02 5.43 -23.76
C GLY A 179 0.33 6.75 -23.05
N PRO A 180 0.52 6.71 -21.71
CA PRO A 180 0.77 7.90 -20.90
C PRO A 180 2.06 8.63 -21.28
N GLU A 181 3.12 7.92 -21.68
CA GLU A 181 4.40 8.54 -22.06
C GLU A 181 4.25 9.45 -23.29
N LEU A 182 3.62 8.93 -24.35
CA LEU A 182 3.34 9.67 -25.58
C LEU A 182 2.39 10.84 -25.30
N GLN A 183 1.32 10.62 -24.53
CA GLN A 183 0.35 11.65 -24.19
C GLN A 183 0.95 12.77 -23.32
N ASN A 184 1.86 12.44 -22.39
CA ASN A 184 2.44 13.41 -21.47
C ASN A 184 3.53 14.25 -22.12
N THR A 185 4.23 13.68 -23.11
CA THR A 185 5.40 14.32 -23.74
C THR A 185 5.04 15.00 -25.06
N TYR A 186 4.14 14.40 -25.85
CA TYR A 186 3.87 14.79 -27.24
C TYR A 186 2.37 14.89 -27.57
N SER A 187 1.54 15.35 -26.62
CA SER A 187 0.07 15.44 -26.80
C SER A 187 -0.37 16.18 -28.07
N ASN A 188 0.34 17.23 -28.48
CA ASN A 188 0.06 17.97 -29.72
C ASN A 188 0.33 17.15 -30.98
N LEU A 189 1.37 16.30 -30.97
CA LEU A 189 1.60 15.32 -32.04
C LEU A 189 0.46 14.30 -32.08
N VAL A 190 0.04 13.81 -30.91
CA VAL A 190 -1.11 12.88 -30.82
C VAL A 190 -2.36 13.53 -31.41
N ASP A 191 -2.62 14.80 -31.11
CA ASP A 191 -3.78 15.54 -31.64
C ASP A 191 -3.84 15.42 -33.17
N ALA A 192 -2.74 15.58 -33.90
CA ALA A 192 -2.69 15.48 -35.36
C ALA A 192 -3.13 14.12 -35.94
N TYR A 193 -3.11 13.04 -35.14
CA TYR A 193 -3.56 11.70 -35.53
C TYR A 193 -5.00 11.39 -35.10
N LYS A 194 -5.62 12.24 -34.28
CA LYS A 194 -6.98 11.99 -33.77
C LYS A 194 -8.01 12.05 -34.89
N LYS A 195 -8.93 11.09 -34.85
CA LYS A 195 -10.13 11.06 -35.68
C LYS A 195 -11.31 10.64 -34.81
N SER A 196 -12.29 11.53 -34.68
CA SER A 196 -13.54 11.29 -33.97
C SER A 196 -14.67 11.20 -34.98
N GLU A 197 -15.51 10.16 -34.89
CA GLU A 197 -16.60 9.89 -35.83
C GLU A 197 -17.93 9.66 -35.10
N LEU A 198 -19.05 10.04 -35.74
CA LEU A 198 -20.41 9.80 -35.24
C LEU A 198 -21.20 8.87 -36.16
N MET A 199 -21.73 7.77 -35.62
CA MET A 199 -22.74 6.95 -36.27
C MET A 199 -24.13 7.55 -36.04
N LYS A 200 -24.50 8.50 -36.91
CA LYS A 200 -25.66 9.41 -36.76
C LYS A 200 -26.99 8.76 -36.37
N ASP A 201 -27.30 7.62 -36.97
CA ASP A 201 -28.52 6.84 -36.78
C ASP A 201 -28.61 6.15 -35.40
N SER A 202 -27.46 5.84 -34.80
CA SER A 202 -27.38 5.27 -33.45
C SER A 202 -26.94 6.27 -32.36
N GLY A 203 -26.39 7.42 -32.75
CA GLY A 203 -25.76 8.37 -31.84
C GLY A 203 -24.43 7.90 -31.23
N LEU A 204 -23.83 6.81 -31.72
CA LEU A 204 -22.55 6.27 -31.24
C LEU A 204 -21.36 7.11 -31.72
N GLY A 205 -20.59 7.65 -30.78
CA GLY A 205 -19.29 8.29 -31.02
C GLY A 205 -18.13 7.29 -30.97
N ILE A 206 -17.19 7.41 -31.90
CA ILE A 206 -16.02 6.56 -32.07
C ILE A 206 -14.76 7.44 -32.03
N TYR A 207 -13.81 7.11 -31.15
CA TYR A 207 -12.57 7.87 -30.94
C TYR A 207 -11.36 7.00 -31.25
N ALA A 208 -10.70 7.28 -32.36
CA ALA A 208 -9.61 6.48 -32.89
C ALA A 208 -8.42 7.35 -33.32
N LEU A 209 -7.31 6.69 -33.62
CA LEU A 209 -6.20 7.29 -34.36
C LEU A 209 -6.36 6.96 -35.85
N SER A 210 -5.85 7.82 -36.72
CA SER A 210 -5.71 7.52 -38.15
C SER A 210 -4.67 6.41 -38.40
N ALA A 211 -3.65 6.33 -37.56
CA ALA A 211 -2.62 5.29 -37.51
C ALA A 211 -2.02 5.23 -36.09
N ILE A 212 -1.51 4.08 -35.67
CA ILE A 212 -0.72 3.98 -34.44
C ILE A 212 0.59 4.76 -34.64
N ILE A 213 0.94 5.58 -33.65
CA ILE A 213 2.10 6.46 -33.73
C ILE A 213 3.35 5.65 -33.43
N VAL A 214 4.22 5.50 -34.42
CA VAL A 214 5.50 4.79 -34.33
C VAL A 214 6.55 5.48 -35.19
N ASP A 215 7.80 5.49 -34.72
CA ASP A 215 8.93 6.11 -35.46
C ASP A 215 9.49 5.18 -36.57
N ARG A 216 9.13 3.89 -36.52
CA ARG A 216 9.49 2.93 -37.57
C ARG A 216 8.78 3.31 -38.86
N ALA A 217 9.52 3.32 -39.96
CA ALA A 217 8.99 3.56 -41.31
C ALA A 217 8.23 2.34 -41.84
N GLU A 218 7.13 1.98 -41.18
CA GLU A 218 6.26 0.86 -41.53
C GLU A 218 4.78 1.24 -41.33
N PRO A 219 3.84 0.60 -42.04
CA PRO A 219 2.41 0.77 -41.76
C PRO A 219 2.07 0.35 -40.34
N SER A 220 1.26 1.15 -39.65
CA SER A 220 0.83 0.87 -38.27
C SER A 220 -0.67 1.18 -38.12
N GLU A 221 -1.51 0.21 -38.44
CA GLU A 221 -2.96 0.38 -38.47
C GLU A 221 -3.57 0.52 -37.07
N ALA A 222 -4.48 1.48 -36.91
CA ALA A 222 -5.25 1.69 -35.68
C ALA A 222 -6.65 1.05 -35.80
N LEU A 223 -6.77 -0.22 -35.40
CA LEU A 223 -7.97 -1.04 -35.61
C LEU A 223 -8.87 -1.17 -34.37
N LYS A 224 -8.69 -0.32 -33.37
CA LYS A 224 -9.54 -0.26 -32.18
C LYS A 224 -9.87 1.19 -31.85
N ALA A 225 -10.93 1.39 -31.08
CA ALA A 225 -11.40 2.71 -30.67
C ALA A 225 -11.88 2.71 -29.22
N ASN A 226 -11.96 3.90 -28.64
CA ASN A 226 -12.83 4.16 -27.50
C ASN A 226 -14.20 4.57 -28.05
N THR A 227 -15.28 4.26 -27.32
CA THR A 227 -16.65 4.53 -27.78
C THR A 227 -17.48 5.23 -26.73
N VAL A 228 -18.41 6.09 -27.16
CA VAL A 228 -19.38 6.75 -26.28
C VAL A 228 -20.76 6.74 -26.94
N TRP A 229 -21.80 6.43 -26.19
CA TRP A 229 -23.19 6.54 -26.63
C TRP A 229 -24.08 7.04 -25.48
N SER A 230 -25.33 7.37 -25.78
CA SER A 230 -26.26 7.93 -24.80
C SER A 230 -27.69 7.46 -24.95
N SER A 231 -28.49 7.61 -23.90
CA SER A 231 -29.93 7.34 -23.89
C SER A 231 -30.66 8.24 -22.90
N GLY A 232 -31.89 8.63 -23.21
CA GLY A 232 -32.78 9.40 -22.32
C GLY A 232 -33.13 10.81 -22.81
N LEU A 233 -32.41 11.34 -23.81
CA LEU A 233 -32.77 12.62 -24.43
C LEU A 233 -33.21 12.42 -25.89
N ASP A 234 -34.39 12.93 -26.22
CA ASP A 234 -34.95 12.88 -27.58
C ASP A 234 -34.46 14.04 -28.45
N GLY A 235 -34.42 13.82 -29.78
CA GLY A 235 -34.15 14.89 -30.74
C GLY A 235 -32.77 15.54 -30.63
N CYS A 236 -31.78 14.84 -30.07
CA CYS A 236 -30.44 15.37 -29.84
C CYS A 236 -29.68 15.70 -31.12
N ARG A 237 -28.93 16.79 -31.09
CA ARG A 237 -27.74 17.00 -31.93
C ARG A 237 -26.52 16.52 -31.16
N TYR A 238 -25.45 16.15 -31.88
CA TYR A 238 -24.25 15.60 -31.27
C TYR A 238 -23.01 16.41 -31.67
N LEU A 239 -22.14 16.69 -30.70
CA LEU A 239 -20.77 17.13 -30.96
C LEU A 239 -19.81 16.01 -30.61
N ILE A 240 -18.81 15.81 -31.46
CA ILE A 240 -17.73 14.84 -31.22
C ILE A 240 -16.39 15.52 -30.91
N SER A 241 -16.43 16.85 -30.74
CA SER A 241 -15.33 17.72 -30.35
C SER A 241 -15.82 18.84 -29.41
N SER A 242 -14.90 19.68 -28.92
CA SER A 242 -15.23 20.84 -28.08
C SER A 242 -15.25 22.18 -28.84
N LEU A 243 -15.20 22.15 -30.17
CA LEU A 243 -15.04 23.36 -31.01
C LEU A 243 -16.21 24.34 -30.90
N GLN A 244 -17.42 23.85 -30.68
CA GLN A 244 -18.64 24.66 -30.67
C GLN A 244 -19.13 25.02 -29.25
N LEU A 245 -18.34 24.78 -28.19
CA LEU A 245 -18.76 25.07 -26.81
C LEU A 245 -18.98 26.57 -26.57
N ASP A 246 -18.05 27.43 -27.01
CA ASP A 246 -18.20 28.89 -26.86
C ASP A 246 -19.37 29.42 -27.70
N GLN A 247 -19.56 28.88 -28.90
CA GLN A 247 -20.72 29.21 -29.73
C GLN A 247 -22.03 28.90 -29.00
N PHE A 248 -22.09 27.79 -28.27
CA PHE A 248 -23.25 27.47 -27.44
C PHE A 248 -23.42 28.49 -26.32
N ARG A 249 -22.37 28.80 -25.55
CA ARG A 249 -22.39 29.81 -24.47
C ARG A 249 -22.91 31.17 -24.97
N GLU A 250 -22.50 31.58 -26.16
CA GLU A 250 -22.83 32.88 -26.75
C GLU A 250 -24.23 32.94 -27.39
N GLY A 251 -24.98 31.84 -27.40
CA GLY A 251 -26.35 31.82 -27.94
C GLY A 251 -26.45 31.41 -29.41
N PHE A 252 -25.34 31.03 -30.05
CA PHE A 252 -25.35 30.59 -31.45
C PHE A 252 -25.98 29.20 -31.63
N GLU A 253 -26.36 28.91 -32.87
CA GLU A 253 -26.90 27.62 -33.28
C GLU A 253 -25.76 26.61 -33.47
N ILE A 254 -25.95 25.42 -32.92
CA ILE A 254 -24.96 24.33 -32.95
C ILE A 254 -25.27 23.34 -34.06
N LYS A 255 -24.24 22.88 -34.76
CA LYS A 255 -24.36 21.88 -35.82
C LYS A 255 -23.82 20.53 -35.36
N THR A 256 -24.53 19.46 -35.73
CA THR A 256 -24.03 18.09 -35.50
C THR A 256 -22.70 17.88 -36.20
N GLU A 257 -21.76 17.25 -35.52
CA GLU A 257 -20.44 16.88 -36.02
C GLU A 257 -20.42 15.37 -36.34
N GLU A 258 -19.97 14.99 -37.55
CA GLU A 258 -19.95 13.58 -38.00
C GLU A 258 -18.54 13.01 -38.19
N ASP A 259 -17.57 13.83 -38.58
CA ASP A 259 -16.14 13.48 -38.75
C ASP A 259 -15.29 14.70 -38.37
N VAL A 260 -14.56 14.61 -37.26
CA VAL A 260 -13.64 15.65 -36.78
C VAL A 260 -12.24 15.06 -36.68
N ARG A 261 -11.26 15.77 -37.24
CA ARG A 261 -9.87 15.33 -37.38
C ARG A 261 -8.94 16.33 -36.72
N ALA A 262 -7.81 15.84 -36.24
CA ALA A 262 -6.75 16.65 -35.65
C ALA A 262 -7.17 17.45 -34.39
N GLU A 263 -8.24 17.02 -33.71
CA GLU A 263 -8.81 17.70 -32.55
C GLU A 263 -9.05 16.71 -31.40
N ARG A 264 -9.13 17.23 -30.17
CA ARG A 264 -9.46 16.43 -28.99
C ARG A 264 -10.91 15.94 -29.09
N GLY A 265 -11.09 14.63 -28.91
CA GLY A 265 -12.40 14.01 -28.92
C GLY A 265 -13.27 14.49 -27.76
N ALA A 266 -14.56 14.68 -28.02
CA ALA A 266 -15.59 14.92 -27.01
C ALA A 266 -16.88 14.20 -27.39
N TYR A 267 -17.85 14.11 -26.49
CA TYR A 267 -19.19 13.63 -26.76
C TYR A 267 -20.17 14.55 -26.06
N PHE A 268 -20.91 15.36 -26.81
CA PHE A 268 -21.94 16.23 -26.25
C PHE A 268 -23.29 15.98 -26.91
N GLN A 269 -24.33 15.87 -26.10
CA GLN A 269 -25.71 15.93 -26.55
C GLN A 269 -26.22 17.36 -26.41
N VAL A 270 -26.83 17.87 -27.47
CA VAL A 270 -27.49 19.18 -27.48
C VAL A 270 -28.98 18.99 -27.73
N ALA A 271 -29.79 19.31 -26.73
CA ALA A 271 -31.24 19.13 -26.74
C ALA A 271 -31.96 20.36 -26.19
N GLN A 272 -33.21 20.54 -26.59
CA GLN A 272 -34.13 21.46 -25.91
C GLN A 272 -35.04 20.65 -25.02
N VAL A 273 -35.13 21.03 -23.74
CA VAL A 273 -35.89 20.30 -22.74
C VAL A 273 -36.96 21.23 -22.16
N GLU A 274 -38.20 20.74 -22.14
CA GLU A 274 -39.32 21.40 -21.48
C GLU A 274 -39.47 20.85 -20.06
N LEU A 275 -38.96 21.57 -19.06
CA LEU A 275 -39.05 21.19 -17.66
C LEU A 275 -40.30 21.78 -17.02
N SER A 276 -41.27 20.94 -16.66
CA SER A 276 -42.41 21.37 -15.85
C SER A 276 -41.97 21.88 -14.47
N ALA A 277 -42.83 22.65 -13.80
CA ALA A 277 -42.64 22.98 -12.39
C ALA A 277 -42.55 21.70 -11.54
N GLY A 278 -41.50 21.54 -10.74
CA GLY A 278 -41.20 20.30 -10.02
C GLY A 278 -40.73 19.13 -10.91
N GLY A 279 -40.56 19.36 -12.22
CA GLY A 279 -40.17 18.36 -13.21
C GLY A 279 -38.71 17.95 -13.11
N THR A 280 -38.41 16.76 -13.61
CA THR A 280 -37.05 16.20 -13.70
C THR A 280 -36.86 15.57 -15.08
N GLU A 281 -35.73 15.86 -15.72
CA GLU A 281 -35.28 15.19 -16.94
C GLU A 281 -34.04 14.35 -16.62
N ASN A 282 -33.95 13.11 -17.15
CA ASN A 282 -32.86 12.17 -16.82
C ASN A 282 -32.30 11.54 -18.09
N TRP A 283 -30.98 11.41 -18.15
CA TRP A 283 -30.29 10.72 -19.24
C TRP A 283 -29.01 10.06 -18.76
N MET A 284 -28.40 9.27 -19.64
CA MET A 284 -27.12 8.63 -19.37
C MET A 284 -26.20 8.68 -20.59
N GLN A 285 -24.91 8.68 -20.30
CA GLN A 285 -23.83 8.50 -21.26
C GLN A 285 -22.98 7.31 -20.83
N VAL A 286 -22.61 6.48 -21.80
CA VAL A 286 -21.89 5.23 -21.57
C VAL A 286 -20.63 5.25 -22.42
N ALA A 287 -19.47 5.15 -21.77
CA ALA A 287 -18.16 5.21 -22.39
C ALA A 287 -17.36 3.93 -22.13
N ASN A 288 -16.80 3.31 -23.17
CA ASN A 288 -15.95 2.13 -23.03
C ASN A 288 -14.65 2.29 -23.81
N VAL A 289 -13.64 1.51 -23.43
CA VAL A 289 -12.29 1.57 -23.99
C VAL A 289 -11.92 0.27 -24.71
N ASN A 290 -10.91 0.33 -25.58
CA ASN A 290 -10.29 -0.86 -26.20
C ASN A 290 -11.28 -1.71 -27.04
N ALA A 291 -12.25 -1.07 -27.71
CA ALA A 291 -13.23 -1.77 -28.53
C ALA A 291 -12.65 -2.10 -29.92
N GLY A 292 -12.66 -3.37 -30.29
CA GLY A 292 -12.33 -3.82 -31.64
C GLY A 292 -13.49 -3.67 -32.64
N PRO A 293 -13.24 -3.88 -33.95
CA PRO A 293 -14.19 -3.55 -35.00
C PRO A 293 -15.54 -4.28 -34.85
N SER A 294 -15.51 -5.57 -34.50
CA SER A 294 -16.73 -6.34 -34.26
C SER A 294 -17.52 -5.85 -33.04
N GLN A 295 -16.85 -5.40 -31.97
CA GLN A 295 -17.53 -4.86 -30.79
C GLN A 295 -18.23 -3.54 -31.13
N VAL A 296 -17.58 -2.65 -31.88
CA VAL A 296 -18.17 -1.37 -32.34
C VAL A 296 -19.37 -1.62 -33.25
N ALA A 297 -19.23 -2.50 -34.25
CA ALA A 297 -20.32 -2.83 -35.17
C ALA A 297 -21.52 -3.48 -34.47
N ASN A 298 -21.26 -4.38 -33.52
CA ASN A 298 -22.32 -5.01 -32.74
C ASN A 298 -23.05 -4.00 -31.86
N LEU A 299 -22.32 -3.12 -31.17
CA LEU A 299 -22.91 -2.05 -30.36
C LEU A 299 -23.78 -1.13 -31.21
N HIS A 300 -23.29 -0.69 -32.37
CA HIS A 300 -24.05 0.12 -33.31
C HIS A 300 -25.39 -0.54 -33.70
N HIS A 301 -25.36 -1.82 -34.10
CA HIS A 301 -26.58 -2.56 -34.44
C HIS A 301 -27.52 -2.80 -33.25
N GLN A 302 -26.98 -2.96 -32.04
CA GLN A 302 -27.78 -3.06 -30.82
C GLN A 302 -28.51 -1.75 -30.55
N LEU A 303 -27.81 -0.61 -30.66
CA LEU A 303 -28.39 0.72 -30.41
C LEU A 303 -29.52 1.04 -31.39
N LEU A 304 -29.40 0.65 -32.67
CA LEU A 304 -30.48 0.77 -33.65
C LEU A 304 -31.74 -0.03 -33.28
N LYS A 305 -31.62 -1.07 -32.47
CA LYS A 305 -32.73 -1.87 -31.95
C LYS A 305 -33.22 -1.38 -30.58
N GLY A 306 -32.69 -0.26 -30.08
CA GLY A 306 -32.97 0.25 -28.74
C GLY A 306 -32.34 -0.58 -27.62
N GLN A 307 -31.21 -1.24 -27.90
CA GLN A 307 -30.45 -2.04 -26.92
C GLN A 307 -29.01 -1.55 -26.76
N PRO A 308 -28.40 -1.67 -25.57
CA PRO A 308 -29.02 -2.10 -24.32
C PRO A 308 -30.03 -1.05 -23.81
N SER A 309 -31.02 -1.51 -23.05
CA SER A 309 -31.97 -0.58 -22.40
C SER A 309 -31.29 0.13 -21.22
N GLN A 310 -31.82 1.29 -20.79
CA GLN A 310 -31.33 1.96 -19.57
C GLN A 310 -31.36 1.03 -18.35
N SER A 311 -32.43 0.26 -18.19
CA SER A 311 -32.57 -0.70 -17.09
C SER A 311 -31.50 -1.78 -17.12
N GLU A 312 -31.15 -2.32 -18.29
CA GLU A 312 -30.09 -3.33 -18.43
C GLU A 312 -28.72 -2.77 -18.01
N VAL A 313 -28.44 -1.51 -18.35
CA VAL A 313 -27.21 -0.83 -17.91
C VAL A 313 -27.21 -0.65 -16.39
N PHE A 314 -28.33 -0.22 -15.81
CA PHE A 314 -28.44 -0.03 -14.36
C PHE A 314 -28.34 -1.34 -13.58
N GLU A 315 -28.96 -2.41 -14.06
CA GLU A 315 -28.82 -3.76 -13.48
C GLU A 315 -27.36 -4.23 -13.48
N ASN A 316 -26.59 -3.90 -14.52
CA ASN A 316 -25.17 -4.25 -14.59
C ASN A 316 -24.30 -3.44 -13.61
N ILE A 317 -24.68 -2.18 -13.34
CA ILE A 317 -24.06 -1.36 -12.27
C ILE A 317 -24.31 -2.01 -10.91
N GLU A 318 -25.57 -2.36 -10.61
CA GLU A 318 -25.94 -2.98 -9.34
C GLU A 318 -25.29 -4.36 -9.15
N LYS A 319 -25.11 -5.11 -10.24
CA LYS A 319 -24.32 -6.35 -10.22
C LYS A 319 -22.87 -6.08 -9.79
N GLY A 320 -22.26 -5.00 -10.28
CA GLY A 320 -20.92 -4.57 -9.85
C GLY A 320 -20.87 -4.21 -8.37
N SER A 321 -21.83 -3.42 -7.86
CA SER A 321 -21.96 -3.13 -6.42
C SER A 321 -22.05 -4.41 -5.57
N LYS A 322 -22.88 -5.36 -6.03
CA LYS A 322 -23.04 -6.66 -5.37
C LYS A 322 -21.73 -7.46 -5.37
N SER A 323 -21.07 -7.59 -6.51
CA SER A 323 -19.81 -8.35 -6.63
C SER A 323 -18.67 -7.73 -5.82
N LEU A 324 -18.58 -6.39 -5.76
CA LEU A 324 -17.63 -5.72 -4.86
C LEU A 324 -17.93 -6.05 -3.39
N SER A 325 -19.20 -6.00 -3.00
CA SER A 325 -19.62 -6.32 -1.63
C SER A 325 -19.34 -7.78 -1.29
N GLU A 326 -19.49 -8.72 -2.23
CA GLU A 326 -19.13 -10.14 -2.04
C GLU A 326 -17.63 -10.33 -1.83
N LEU A 327 -16.78 -9.64 -2.60
CA LEU A 327 -15.32 -9.66 -2.41
C LEU A 327 -14.95 -9.18 -1.01
N VAL A 328 -15.50 -8.04 -0.58
CA VAL A 328 -15.23 -7.43 0.73
C VAL A 328 -15.82 -8.27 1.88
N ALA A 329 -17.01 -8.85 1.71
CA ALA A 329 -17.64 -9.76 2.67
C ALA A 329 -16.77 -11.00 2.92
N SER A 330 -16.16 -11.54 1.86
CA SER A 330 -15.29 -12.71 1.99
C SER A 330 -14.04 -12.42 2.83
N ALA A 331 -13.64 -11.16 2.98
CA ALA A 331 -12.55 -10.71 3.84
C ALA A 331 -13.06 -9.96 5.10
N ASP A 332 -14.23 -10.36 5.60
CA ASP A 332 -14.84 -9.87 6.84
C ASP A 332 -15.02 -8.35 6.94
N GLY A 333 -15.26 -7.69 5.80
CA GLY A 333 -15.39 -6.24 5.72
C GLY A 333 -16.79 -5.69 6.02
N ILE A 334 -17.78 -6.52 6.39
CA ILE A 334 -19.16 -6.07 6.65
C ILE A 334 -19.47 -6.12 8.15
N GLN A 335 -19.97 -5.00 8.69
CA GLN A 335 -20.37 -4.84 10.09
C GLN A 335 -21.73 -4.14 10.21
N CYS A 336 -22.35 -4.25 11.39
CA CYS A 336 -23.54 -3.52 11.77
C CYS A 336 -23.36 -2.98 13.19
N SER A 337 -23.28 -1.65 13.30
CA SER A 337 -23.05 -0.89 14.53
C SER A 337 -23.89 0.39 14.50
N ALA A 338 -24.08 1.01 15.66
CA ALA A 338 -24.67 2.34 15.76
C ALA A 338 -23.77 3.43 15.14
N ASP A 339 -22.47 3.16 15.02
CA ASP A 339 -21.51 4.06 14.38
C ASP A 339 -21.33 3.71 12.90
N SER A 340 -22.09 4.40 12.04
CA SER A 340 -22.03 4.14 10.58
C SER A 340 -20.67 4.50 9.99
N ARG A 341 -19.97 5.51 10.51
CA ARG A 341 -18.69 5.96 9.94
C ARG A 341 -17.61 4.91 10.16
N ARG A 342 -17.58 4.30 11.35
CA ARG A 342 -16.68 3.17 11.63
C ARG A 342 -16.99 1.95 10.78
N VAL A 343 -18.26 1.63 10.56
CA VAL A 343 -18.68 0.55 9.66
C VAL A 343 -18.19 0.80 8.23
N SER A 344 -18.44 1.98 7.68
CA SER A 344 -18.00 2.33 6.32
C SER A 344 -16.47 2.39 6.21
N ARG A 345 -15.77 2.85 7.25
CA ARG A 345 -14.30 2.84 7.30
C ARG A 345 -13.73 1.43 7.33
N HIS A 346 -14.33 0.51 8.09
CA HIS A 346 -13.93 -0.90 8.10
C HIS A 346 -14.13 -1.53 6.72
N PHE A 347 -15.27 -1.26 6.07
CA PHE A 347 -15.50 -1.69 4.68
C PHE A 347 -14.40 -1.19 3.74
N ALA A 348 -14.10 0.12 3.77
CA ALA A 348 -13.07 0.72 2.94
C ALA A 348 -11.68 0.14 3.23
N ASN A 349 -11.34 -0.06 4.50
CA ASN A 349 -10.07 -0.62 4.91
C ASN A 349 -9.91 -2.07 4.42
N SER A 350 -10.91 -2.94 4.63
CA SER A 350 -10.91 -4.31 4.11
C SER A 350 -10.83 -4.34 2.58
N MET A 351 -11.59 -3.46 1.91
CA MET A 351 -11.60 -3.34 0.45
C MET A 351 -10.24 -2.93 -0.12
N PHE A 352 -9.60 -1.89 0.42
CA PHE A 352 -8.27 -1.49 -0.03
C PHE A 352 -7.17 -2.50 0.37
N ASN A 353 -7.35 -3.26 1.45
CA ASN A 353 -6.47 -4.37 1.80
C ASN A 353 -6.49 -5.45 0.71
N ILE A 354 -7.68 -5.89 0.29
CA ILE A 354 -7.82 -6.93 -0.74
C ILE A 354 -7.54 -6.43 -2.15
N MET A 355 -7.72 -5.13 -2.45
CA MET A 355 -7.27 -4.57 -3.73
C MET A 355 -5.74 -4.60 -3.84
N ARG A 356 -5.01 -4.42 -2.73
CA ARG A 356 -3.54 -4.37 -2.76
C ARG A 356 -2.89 -5.75 -2.59
N GLY A 357 -3.44 -6.59 -1.71
CA GLY A 357 -2.92 -7.94 -1.41
C GLY A 357 -3.61 -9.09 -2.15
N GLY A 358 -4.79 -8.85 -2.71
CA GLY A 358 -5.67 -9.88 -3.28
C GLY A 358 -6.65 -10.46 -2.25
N VAL A 359 -7.59 -11.24 -2.76
CA VAL A 359 -8.51 -12.08 -1.99
C VAL A 359 -8.63 -13.45 -2.63
N PHE A 360 -8.86 -14.49 -1.83
CA PHE A 360 -8.99 -15.85 -2.34
C PHE A 360 -10.28 -16.00 -3.17
N ASP A 361 -10.20 -16.81 -4.22
CA ASP A 361 -11.24 -16.87 -5.24
C ASP A 361 -12.59 -17.36 -4.71
N ASN A 362 -12.59 -18.53 -4.07
CA ASN A 362 -13.76 -19.17 -3.47
C ASN A 362 -13.36 -20.00 -2.24
N SER A 363 -13.35 -19.37 -1.06
CA SER A 363 -12.92 -19.99 0.20
C SER A 363 -11.60 -20.75 0.03
N TYR A 364 -11.59 -22.08 0.24
CA TYR A 364 -10.41 -22.94 0.12
C TYR A 364 -10.42 -23.81 -1.14
N ALA A 365 -11.30 -23.52 -2.10
CA ALA A 365 -11.40 -24.26 -3.35
C ALA A 365 -10.19 -23.98 -4.26
N VAL A 366 -9.81 -25.02 -5.02
CA VAL A 366 -8.74 -24.98 -6.03
C VAL A 366 -9.30 -25.51 -7.33
N GLU A 367 -9.17 -24.70 -8.38
CA GLU A 367 -9.53 -25.09 -9.74
C GLU A 367 -8.35 -25.73 -10.45
N LYS A 368 -8.54 -26.92 -11.01
CA LYS A 368 -7.54 -27.62 -11.80
C LYS A 368 -7.09 -26.81 -13.01
N SER A 369 -8.02 -26.08 -13.63
CA SER A 369 -7.78 -25.20 -14.78
C SER A 369 -6.74 -24.10 -14.49
N ASP A 370 -6.56 -23.71 -13.22
CA ASP A 370 -5.58 -22.71 -12.78
C ASP A 370 -4.32 -23.34 -12.13
N PHE A 371 -4.51 -24.39 -11.32
CA PHE A 371 -3.40 -25.07 -10.64
C PHE A 371 -2.43 -25.74 -11.63
N LEU A 372 -2.94 -26.33 -12.71
CA LEU A 372 -2.08 -26.98 -13.71
C LEU A 372 -1.18 -26.00 -14.47
N PRO A 373 -1.67 -24.87 -15.02
CA PRO A 373 -0.81 -23.82 -15.57
C PRO A 373 0.21 -23.27 -14.58
N TYR A 374 -0.17 -23.09 -13.32
CA TYR A 374 0.77 -22.65 -12.26
C TYR A 374 1.92 -23.65 -12.12
N LEU A 375 1.64 -24.94 -11.93
CA LEU A 375 2.67 -25.97 -11.82
C LEU A 375 3.54 -26.05 -13.08
N GLN A 376 2.92 -25.96 -14.26
CA GLN A 376 3.64 -26.00 -15.53
C GLN A 376 4.60 -24.82 -15.70
N LYS A 377 4.21 -23.62 -15.28
CA LYS A 377 5.07 -22.44 -15.27
C LYS A 377 6.16 -22.52 -14.21
N ALA A 378 5.86 -23.08 -13.04
CA ALA A 378 6.80 -23.24 -11.95
C ALA A 378 7.92 -24.22 -12.33
N SER A 379 7.55 -25.42 -12.79
CA SER A 379 8.50 -26.44 -13.24
C SER A 379 7.90 -27.33 -14.33
N ARG A 380 8.37 -27.16 -15.55
CA ARG A 380 7.95 -27.97 -16.70
C ARG A 380 8.30 -29.45 -16.51
N PHE A 381 9.40 -29.74 -15.85
CA PHE A 381 9.84 -31.10 -15.56
C PHE A 381 8.86 -31.81 -14.62
N LEU A 382 8.57 -31.22 -13.46
CA LEU A 382 7.63 -31.81 -12.48
C LEU A 382 6.23 -31.96 -13.07
N TYR A 383 5.78 -30.98 -13.85
CA TYR A 383 4.48 -31.07 -14.53
C TYR A 383 4.43 -32.27 -15.48
N GLN A 384 5.48 -32.56 -16.24
CA GLN A 384 5.51 -33.74 -17.11
C GLN A 384 5.64 -35.05 -16.32
N GLU A 385 6.45 -35.07 -15.25
CA GLU A 385 6.65 -36.23 -14.39
C GLU A 385 5.32 -36.69 -13.76
N PHE A 386 4.56 -35.75 -13.19
CA PHE A 386 3.30 -36.04 -12.49
C PHE A 386 2.06 -35.90 -13.38
N LYS A 387 2.21 -35.71 -14.69
CA LYS A 387 1.10 -35.42 -15.62
C LYS A 387 -0.06 -36.41 -15.49
N ASN A 388 0.23 -37.70 -15.33
CA ASN A 388 -0.81 -38.73 -15.21
C ASN A 388 -1.59 -38.64 -13.89
N ASP A 389 -0.94 -38.26 -12.79
CA ASP A 389 -1.59 -38.10 -11.50
C ASP A 389 -2.34 -36.76 -11.42
N LEU A 390 -1.75 -35.70 -11.97
CA LEU A 390 -2.40 -34.40 -12.16
C LEU A 390 -3.69 -34.50 -12.97
N ASN A 391 -3.74 -35.36 -14.00
CA ASN A 391 -4.95 -35.60 -14.77
C ASN A 391 -6.08 -36.27 -13.97
N LYS A 392 -5.75 -37.02 -12.91
CA LYS A 392 -6.71 -37.67 -12.01
C LYS A 392 -7.28 -36.73 -10.96
N LEU A 393 -6.67 -35.55 -10.75
CA LEU A 393 -7.24 -34.54 -9.87
C LEU A 393 -8.64 -34.15 -10.37
N PRO A 394 -9.62 -34.01 -9.47
CA PRO A 394 -10.93 -33.45 -9.81
C PRO A 394 -10.81 -32.06 -10.45
N GLU A 395 -11.81 -31.64 -11.22
CA GLU A 395 -11.82 -30.29 -11.81
C GLU A 395 -11.85 -29.19 -10.74
N GLU A 396 -12.53 -29.45 -9.61
CA GLU A 396 -12.53 -28.63 -8.40
C GLU A 396 -12.21 -29.50 -7.18
N THR A 397 -11.32 -29.01 -6.31
CA THR A 397 -10.90 -29.69 -5.07
C THR A 397 -10.60 -28.64 -3.98
N THR A 398 -10.04 -29.04 -2.84
CA THR A 398 -9.63 -28.11 -1.77
C THR A 398 -8.12 -27.99 -1.69
N ILE A 399 -7.61 -26.87 -1.15
CA ILE A 399 -6.17 -26.71 -0.91
C ILE A 399 -5.62 -27.79 0.04
N SER A 400 -6.41 -28.20 1.04
CA SER A 400 -6.06 -29.29 1.95
C SER A 400 -5.87 -30.61 1.19
N ASP A 401 -6.79 -30.94 0.27
CA ASP A 401 -6.68 -32.16 -0.55
C ASP A 401 -5.47 -32.11 -1.49
N VAL A 402 -5.19 -30.96 -2.09
CA VAL A 402 -4.00 -30.75 -2.95
C VAL A 402 -2.72 -30.94 -2.15
N ARG A 403 -2.63 -30.37 -0.95
CA ARG A 403 -1.47 -30.53 -0.05
C ARG A 403 -1.31 -31.98 0.41
N ALA A 404 -2.40 -32.64 0.80
CA ALA A 404 -2.38 -34.05 1.19
C ALA A 404 -1.96 -34.96 0.03
N TRP A 405 -2.46 -34.70 -1.18
CA TRP A 405 -2.03 -35.39 -2.40
C TRP A 405 -0.54 -35.20 -2.64
N ALA A 406 -0.03 -33.96 -2.60
CA ALA A 406 1.38 -33.69 -2.79
C ALA A 406 2.24 -34.42 -1.76
N GLN A 407 1.84 -34.41 -0.48
CA GLN A 407 2.51 -35.17 0.58
C GLN A 407 2.55 -36.68 0.29
N SER A 408 1.47 -37.25 -0.25
CA SER A 408 1.39 -38.69 -0.56
C SER A 408 2.36 -39.14 -1.67
N THR A 409 2.86 -38.20 -2.47
CA THR A 409 3.86 -38.47 -3.52
C THR A 409 5.28 -38.64 -2.98
N GLY A 410 5.57 -38.09 -1.79
CA GLY A 410 6.92 -38.03 -1.24
C GLY A 410 7.91 -37.16 -2.03
N ASN A 411 7.46 -36.34 -2.99
CA ASN A 411 8.31 -35.45 -3.76
C ASN A 411 8.34 -34.05 -3.13
N ASP A 412 9.50 -33.65 -2.60
CA ASP A 412 9.67 -32.39 -1.87
C ASP A 412 9.36 -31.13 -2.70
N ASP A 413 9.65 -31.15 -4.00
CA ASP A 413 9.36 -29.98 -4.87
C ASP A 413 7.86 -29.84 -5.14
N LEU A 414 7.16 -30.96 -5.30
CA LEU A 414 5.72 -30.95 -5.45
C LEU A 414 5.03 -30.52 -4.15
N ILE A 415 5.51 -31.00 -2.99
CA ILE A 415 5.05 -30.56 -1.66
C ILE A 415 5.24 -29.05 -1.51
N ARG A 416 6.41 -28.53 -1.89
CA ARG A 416 6.70 -27.09 -1.89
C ARG A 416 5.73 -26.30 -2.76
N LEU A 417 5.58 -26.68 -4.03
CA LEU A 417 4.75 -25.93 -4.98
C LEU A 417 3.26 -25.99 -4.64
N ALA A 418 2.77 -27.12 -4.10
CA ALA A 418 1.43 -27.25 -3.56
C ALA A 418 1.24 -26.43 -2.27
N GLY A 419 2.27 -26.35 -1.42
CA GLY A 419 2.30 -25.49 -0.24
C GLY A 419 2.17 -24.01 -0.61
N GLU A 420 2.99 -23.55 -1.56
CA GLU A 420 3.08 -22.15 -2.02
C GLU A 420 1.87 -21.64 -2.83
N TYR A 421 1.02 -22.54 -3.34
CA TYR A 421 -0.07 -22.15 -4.22
C TYR A 421 -1.14 -21.34 -3.47
N LEU A 422 -1.39 -20.11 -3.95
CA LEU A 422 -2.36 -19.17 -3.40
C LEU A 422 -3.30 -18.72 -4.54
N PRO A 423 -4.58 -19.18 -4.58
CA PRO A 423 -5.55 -18.83 -5.62
C PRO A 423 -6.16 -17.42 -5.40
N LEU A 424 -5.29 -16.41 -5.37
CA LEU A 424 -5.68 -15.01 -5.17
C LEU A 424 -6.14 -14.36 -6.48
N LYS A 425 -7.12 -13.46 -6.37
CA LYS A 425 -7.58 -12.55 -7.43
C LYS A 425 -7.66 -11.13 -6.90
N PHE A 426 -8.09 -10.19 -7.74
CA PHE A 426 -8.41 -8.79 -7.40
C PHE A 426 -7.21 -7.89 -7.01
N SER A 427 -6.05 -8.48 -6.72
CA SER A 427 -4.85 -7.71 -6.38
C SER A 427 -4.37 -6.83 -7.54
N ARG A 428 -3.80 -5.67 -7.20
CA ARG A 428 -3.11 -4.77 -8.11
C ARG A 428 -2.04 -3.97 -7.38
N ARG A 429 -1.01 -3.56 -8.11
CA ARG A 429 -0.05 -2.56 -7.60
C ARG A 429 -0.75 -1.22 -7.41
N HIS A 430 -0.40 -0.50 -6.34
CA HIS A 430 -1.05 0.72 -5.87
C HIS A 430 -0.56 1.99 -6.59
N GLY A 431 -0.42 1.91 -7.92
CA GLY A 431 -0.14 3.06 -8.77
C GLY A 431 -1.39 3.88 -9.08
N ASP A 432 -1.25 5.20 -9.02
CA ASP A 432 -2.30 6.19 -9.32
C ASP A 432 -1.67 7.59 -9.56
N PRO A 433 -2.43 8.61 -10.01
CA PRO A 433 -1.93 9.96 -10.27
C PRO A 433 -1.22 10.67 -9.11
N SER A 434 -1.49 10.28 -7.86
CA SER A 434 -0.83 10.80 -6.65
C SER A 434 0.42 9.97 -6.25
N ARG A 435 0.62 8.82 -6.91
CA ARG A 435 1.76 7.90 -6.79
C ARG A 435 2.32 7.55 -8.19
N PRO A 436 2.70 8.54 -9.01
CA PRO A 436 2.96 8.35 -10.44
C PRO A 436 4.19 7.48 -10.75
N TRP A 437 5.10 7.30 -9.79
CA TRP A 437 6.25 6.38 -9.89
C TRP A 437 5.86 4.90 -9.85
N ASN A 438 4.65 4.57 -9.39
CA ASN A 438 4.14 3.20 -9.37
C ASN A 438 3.30 2.93 -10.62
N ARG A 439 3.76 2.04 -11.51
CA ARG A 439 2.91 1.48 -12.56
C ARG A 439 1.92 0.48 -11.98
N PHE A 440 0.67 0.51 -12.43
CA PHE A 440 -0.36 -0.44 -12.02
C PHE A 440 -0.93 -1.21 -13.21
N SER A 441 -1.47 -2.40 -12.93
CA SER A 441 -2.30 -3.15 -13.86
C SER A 441 -3.31 -3.99 -13.06
N ILE A 442 -4.57 -3.93 -13.45
CA ILE A 442 -5.70 -4.66 -12.83
C ILE A 442 -6.02 -5.86 -13.71
N ASN A 443 -5.38 -6.98 -13.41
CA ASN A 443 -5.46 -8.20 -14.22
C ASN A 443 -6.50 -9.16 -13.64
N THR A 444 -7.77 -8.76 -13.62
CA THR A 444 -8.85 -9.58 -13.05
C THR A 444 -9.60 -10.42 -14.08
N GLN A 445 -9.52 -10.06 -15.37
CA GLN A 445 -10.21 -10.73 -16.46
C GLN A 445 -9.31 -10.84 -17.70
N SER A 446 -9.47 -11.92 -18.44
CA SER A 446 -8.81 -12.18 -19.71
C SER A 446 -9.39 -11.29 -20.81
N GLU A 447 -8.52 -10.53 -21.50
CA GLU A 447 -8.90 -9.71 -22.66
C GLU A 447 -9.31 -10.55 -23.88
N LYS A 448 -9.06 -11.87 -23.87
CA LYS A 448 -9.38 -12.76 -24.99
C LYS A 448 -10.82 -13.27 -24.95
N ASP A 449 -11.30 -13.64 -23.76
CA ASP A 449 -12.56 -14.36 -23.57
C ASP A 449 -13.37 -13.90 -22.34
N GLY A 450 -12.87 -12.94 -21.56
CA GLY A 450 -13.53 -12.42 -20.37
C GLY A 450 -13.47 -13.36 -19.15
N SER A 451 -12.74 -14.48 -19.24
CA SER A 451 -12.56 -15.41 -18.12
C SER A 451 -11.84 -14.74 -16.94
N LYS A 452 -12.12 -15.18 -15.71
CA LYS A 452 -11.43 -14.68 -14.51
C LYS A 452 -9.94 -15.03 -14.55
N ILE A 453 -9.11 -14.16 -13.98
CA ILE A 453 -7.67 -14.40 -13.81
C ILE A 453 -7.37 -14.47 -12.31
N LEU A 454 -6.75 -15.58 -11.89
CA LEU A 454 -6.15 -15.71 -10.56
C LEU A 454 -4.68 -15.33 -10.66
N ASP A 455 -4.34 -14.11 -10.24
CA ASP A 455 -2.98 -13.60 -10.31
C ASP A 455 -2.73 -12.60 -9.18
N TYR A 456 -1.47 -12.52 -8.75
CA TYR A 456 -1.03 -11.53 -7.80
C TYR A 456 0.39 -11.07 -8.04
N GLN A 457 0.63 -9.80 -7.72
CA GLN A 457 1.96 -9.20 -7.66
C GLN A 457 1.98 -8.09 -6.62
N GLY A 458 3.08 -7.98 -5.88
CA GLY A 458 3.26 -6.90 -4.92
C GLY A 458 4.69 -6.79 -4.45
N ASN A 459 5.09 -5.56 -4.11
CA ASN A 459 6.34 -5.35 -3.40
C ASN A 459 6.30 -6.12 -2.07
N TRP A 460 7.44 -6.66 -1.67
CA TRP A 460 7.58 -7.61 -0.57
C TRP A 460 6.79 -7.21 0.68
N ARG A 461 7.16 -6.06 1.26
CA ARG A 461 6.52 -5.50 2.46
C ARG A 461 5.03 -5.27 2.28
N ASP A 462 4.62 -4.67 1.16
CA ASP A 462 3.22 -4.31 0.95
C ASP A 462 2.30 -5.52 0.98
N ILE A 463 2.64 -6.56 0.22
CA ILE A 463 1.76 -7.72 0.04
C ILE A 463 1.74 -8.62 1.27
N PHE A 464 2.88 -8.86 1.92
CA PHE A 464 2.92 -9.65 3.15
C PHE A 464 2.21 -8.94 4.32
N GLN A 465 2.28 -7.61 4.39
CA GLN A 465 1.46 -6.86 5.34
C GLN A 465 -0.05 -6.99 5.08
N ASN A 466 -0.48 -6.99 3.81
CA ASN A 466 -1.90 -7.18 3.49
C ASN A 466 -2.38 -8.60 3.79
N TRP A 467 -1.50 -9.59 3.56
CA TRP A 467 -1.78 -11.00 3.85
C TRP A 467 -1.91 -11.27 5.35
N GLU A 468 -1.22 -10.52 6.22
CA GLU A 468 -1.42 -10.61 7.67
C GLU A 468 -2.88 -10.35 8.06
N ALA A 469 -3.49 -9.28 7.53
CA ALA A 469 -4.90 -8.99 7.78
C ALA A 469 -5.83 -10.01 7.07
N LEU A 470 -5.48 -10.44 5.86
CA LEU A 470 -6.28 -11.43 5.11
C LEU A 470 -6.33 -12.80 5.80
N ALA A 471 -5.26 -13.20 6.50
CA ALA A 471 -5.16 -14.48 7.18
C ALA A 471 -6.24 -14.66 8.26
N PHE A 472 -6.68 -13.59 8.93
CA PHE A 472 -7.79 -13.65 9.90
C PHE A 472 -9.09 -14.16 9.28
N SER A 473 -9.33 -13.81 8.01
CA SER A 473 -10.51 -14.26 7.26
C SER A 473 -10.32 -15.62 6.60
N PHE A 474 -9.08 -16.03 6.33
CA PHE A 474 -8.76 -17.31 5.68
C PHE A 474 -7.60 -18.04 6.37
N PRO A 475 -7.76 -18.51 7.63
CA PRO A 475 -6.63 -19.01 8.40
C PRO A 475 -5.87 -20.18 7.76
N GLU A 476 -6.52 -21.09 7.03
CA GLU A 476 -5.85 -22.28 6.46
C GLU A 476 -4.80 -21.95 5.37
N PHE A 477 -4.80 -20.72 4.85
CA PHE A 477 -3.78 -20.28 3.90
C PHE A 477 -2.49 -19.77 4.55
N ILE A 478 -2.41 -19.67 5.89
CA ILE A 478 -1.20 -19.18 6.57
C ILE A 478 0.07 -19.95 6.16
N ASP A 479 -0.03 -21.27 6.03
CA ASP A 479 1.10 -22.09 5.59
C ASP A 479 1.56 -21.69 4.18
N GLY A 480 0.64 -21.40 3.27
CA GLY A 480 1.01 -20.98 1.92
C GLY A 480 1.72 -19.62 1.89
N MET A 481 1.31 -18.70 2.76
CA MET A 481 1.99 -17.42 2.95
C MET A 481 3.40 -17.60 3.53
N ILE A 482 3.56 -18.49 4.51
CA ILE A 482 4.85 -18.84 5.13
C ILE A 482 5.79 -19.52 4.12
N TYR A 483 5.29 -20.50 3.36
CA TYR A 483 6.04 -21.17 2.30
C TYR A 483 6.50 -20.15 1.25
N LYS A 484 5.60 -19.27 0.80
CA LYS A 484 5.94 -18.23 -0.17
C LYS A 484 7.02 -17.29 0.34
N PHE A 485 6.93 -16.85 1.60
CA PHE A 485 7.93 -16.00 2.24
C PHE A 485 9.30 -16.69 2.31
N PHE A 486 9.37 -17.91 2.85
CA PHE A 486 10.63 -18.61 3.03
C PHE A 486 11.27 -19.00 1.71
N ASN A 487 10.52 -19.54 0.75
CA ASN A 487 11.10 -20.02 -0.51
C ASN A 487 11.56 -18.87 -1.42
N ALA A 488 11.03 -17.67 -1.24
CA ALA A 488 11.53 -16.45 -1.86
C ALA A 488 12.68 -15.78 -1.07
N THR A 489 13.01 -16.25 0.15
CA THR A 489 14.13 -15.75 0.95
C THR A 489 15.46 -16.34 0.45
N THR A 490 16.48 -15.50 0.33
CA THR A 490 17.84 -15.84 -0.13
C THR A 490 18.66 -16.54 0.98
N PHE A 491 19.76 -17.19 0.60
CA PHE A 491 20.58 -17.94 1.56
C PHE A 491 21.33 -17.05 2.57
N ASP A 492 21.62 -15.81 2.17
CA ASP A 492 22.23 -14.76 2.98
C ASP A 492 21.20 -14.00 3.84
N GLY A 493 19.95 -14.49 3.92
CA GLY A 493 18.94 -14.03 4.86
C GLY A 493 18.17 -12.78 4.44
N TYR A 494 18.06 -12.52 3.14
CA TYR A 494 17.32 -11.40 2.55
C TYR A 494 16.28 -11.88 1.52
N ASN A 495 15.81 -11.00 0.65
CA ASN A 495 14.76 -11.31 -0.31
C ASN A 495 14.76 -10.38 -1.54
N PRO A 496 14.18 -10.82 -2.67
CA PRO A 496 13.86 -9.93 -3.78
C PRO A 496 12.83 -8.86 -3.39
N TYR A 497 12.75 -7.78 -4.17
CA TYR A 497 11.86 -6.66 -3.86
C TYR A 497 10.37 -6.97 -4.14
N ARG A 498 10.07 -7.93 -5.02
CA ARG A 498 8.71 -8.26 -5.48
C ARG A 498 8.45 -9.75 -5.49
N VAL A 499 7.25 -10.15 -5.06
CA VAL A 499 6.71 -11.51 -5.22
C VAL A 499 5.54 -11.51 -6.19
N THR A 500 5.39 -12.61 -6.92
CA THR A 500 4.31 -12.83 -7.90
C THR A 500 3.78 -14.26 -7.76
N LYS A 501 2.62 -14.55 -8.36
CA LYS A 501 2.14 -15.94 -8.46
C LYS A 501 3.17 -16.86 -9.09
N ASP A 502 3.84 -16.39 -10.14
CA ASP A 502 4.84 -17.13 -10.89
C ASP A 502 6.24 -17.13 -10.23
N GLY A 503 6.41 -16.58 -9.02
CA GLY A 503 7.69 -16.58 -8.30
C GLY A 503 8.02 -15.24 -7.66
N PHE A 504 9.10 -14.61 -8.11
CA PHE A 504 9.60 -13.33 -7.61
C PHE A 504 10.44 -12.60 -8.67
N ASP A 505 10.68 -11.31 -8.46
CA ASP A 505 11.51 -10.47 -9.31
C ASP A 505 12.48 -9.61 -8.48
N TRP A 506 13.69 -9.43 -8.99
CA TRP A 506 14.72 -8.56 -8.42
C TRP A 506 14.91 -7.30 -9.25
N GLU A 507 15.42 -6.24 -8.63
CA GLU A 507 15.80 -5.01 -9.33
C GLU A 507 17.09 -5.22 -10.13
N ILE A 508 17.24 -4.49 -11.23
CA ILE A 508 18.45 -4.44 -12.06
C ILE A 508 18.96 -2.99 -12.10
N ILE A 509 20.25 -2.81 -12.37
CA ILE A 509 20.84 -1.48 -12.56
C ILE A 509 20.58 -1.02 -14.00
N GLU A 510 19.89 0.10 -14.18
CA GLU A 510 19.65 0.75 -15.45
C GLU A 510 20.63 1.93 -15.62
N PRO A 511 21.60 1.88 -16.55
CA PRO A 511 22.68 2.87 -16.64
C PRO A 511 22.23 4.33 -16.84
N ASN A 512 21.02 4.53 -17.38
CA ASN A 512 20.46 5.84 -17.67
C ASN A 512 19.42 6.33 -16.64
N ASP A 513 19.10 5.52 -15.63
CA ASP A 513 18.22 5.90 -14.53
C ASP A 513 19.05 6.13 -13.26
N PRO A 514 19.28 7.39 -12.84
CA PRO A 514 20.04 7.69 -11.63
C PRO A 514 19.35 7.19 -10.34
N TRP A 515 18.09 6.76 -10.41
CA TRP A 515 17.34 6.14 -9.31
C TRP A 515 17.40 4.62 -9.31
N SER A 516 18.01 4.02 -10.35
CA SER A 516 18.18 2.58 -10.46
C SER A 516 19.41 2.13 -9.70
N TYR A 517 19.17 1.59 -8.51
CA TYR A 517 20.20 0.95 -7.69
C TYR A 517 19.72 -0.46 -7.32
N ILE A 518 20.51 -1.26 -6.60
CA ILE A 518 20.09 -2.57 -6.07
C ILE A 518 20.38 -2.66 -4.56
N GLY A 519 19.73 -3.59 -3.87
CA GLY A 519 20.06 -3.91 -2.48
C GLY A 519 18.94 -4.65 -1.77
N TYR A 520 19.07 -4.76 -0.44
CA TYR A 520 18.11 -5.44 0.42
C TYR A 520 17.64 -4.53 1.55
N TRP A 521 16.33 -4.35 1.71
CA TRP A 521 15.77 -3.55 2.80
C TRP A 521 15.92 -4.28 4.13
N GLY A 522 16.36 -3.55 5.16
CA GLY A 522 16.69 -4.12 6.48
C GLY A 522 15.48 -4.71 7.23
N ASP A 523 14.29 -4.14 7.04
CA ASP A 523 13.08 -4.51 7.77
C ASP A 523 12.30 -5.68 7.16
N HIS A 524 12.56 -6.02 5.88
CA HIS A 524 11.76 -6.96 5.08
C HIS A 524 11.60 -8.37 5.67
N GLN A 525 12.46 -8.77 6.60
CA GLN A 525 12.50 -10.15 7.09
C GLN A 525 11.74 -10.33 8.41
N ILE A 526 12.27 -9.77 9.49
CA ILE A 526 11.95 -10.18 10.85
C ILE A 526 10.48 -9.98 11.21
N ILE A 527 10.00 -8.73 11.18
CA ILE A 527 8.68 -8.43 11.74
C ILE A 527 7.55 -9.02 10.88
N TYR A 528 7.68 -8.97 9.55
CA TYR A 528 6.65 -9.48 8.64
C TYR A 528 6.54 -11.00 8.69
N LEU A 529 7.69 -11.70 8.77
CA LEU A 529 7.70 -13.15 9.01
C LEU A 529 7.09 -13.48 10.38
N LEU A 530 7.52 -12.75 11.42
CA LEU A 530 7.08 -13.00 12.79
C LEU A 530 5.56 -12.96 12.91
N LYS A 531 4.88 -12.00 12.27
CA LYS A 531 3.42 -11.93 12.33
C LYS A 531 2.74 -13.17 11.77
N PHE A 532 3.30 -13.80 10.73
CA PHE A 532 2.79 -15.08 10.23
C PHE A 532 3.09 -16.25 11.16
N LEU A 533 4.28 -16.27 11.77
CA LEU A 533 4.66 -17.33 12.70
C LEU A 533 3.80 -17.28 13.98
N GLU A 534 3.57 -16.08 14.52
CA GLU A 534 2.67 -15.86 15.65
C GLU A 534 1.24 -16.28 15.31
N PHE A 535 0.74 -15.88 14.13
CA PHE A 535 -0.58 -16.30 13.66
C PHE A 535 -0.69 -17.82 13.53
N SER A 536 0.30 -18.48 12.91
CA SER A 536 0.32 -19.94 12.75
C SER A 536 0.31 -20.66 14.10
N GLU A 537 1.11 -20.21 15.08
CA GLU A 537 1.15 -20.82 16.41
C GLU A 537 -0.15 -20.59 17.20
N ASP A 538 -0.75 -19.41 17.06
CA ASP A 538 -2.00 -19.07 17.74
C ASP A 538 -3.20 -19.87 17.21
N PHE A 539 -3.32 -20.01 15.88
CA PHE A 539 -4.44 -20.68 15.21
C PHE A 539 -4.24 -22.20 15.07
N PHE A 540 -3.01 -22.65 14.84
CA PHE A 540 -2.63 -24.03 14.56
C PHE A 540 -1.42 -24.46 15.41
N PRO A 541 -1.56 -24.50 16.74
CA PRO A 541 -0.44 -24.76 17.65
C PRO A 541 0.27 -26.07 17.33
N GLY A 542 1.61 -26.03 17.32
CA GLY A 542 2.47 -27.17 17.02
C GLY A 542 2.72 -27.43 15.53
N THR A 543 2.04 -26.77 14.59
CA THR A 543 2.30 -26.93 13.14
C THR A 543 3.74 -26.56 12.78
N LEU A 544 4.24 -25.45 13.33
CA LEU A 544 5.62 -25.00 13.12
C LEU A 544 6.64 -25.99 13.72
N GLN A 545 6.42 -26.40 14.97
CA GLN A 545 7.27 -27.39 15.65
C GLN A 545 7.36 -28.71 14.87
N ASN A 546 6.21 -29.22 14.40
CA ASN A 546 6.15 -30.44 13.59
C ASN A 546 6.83 -30.28 12.22
N SER A 547 6.99 -29.05 11.74
CA SER A 547 7.59 -28.75 10.44
C SER A 547 9.08 -28.41 10.49
N LEU A 548 9.70 -28.35 11.67
CA LEU A 548 11.10 -27.95 11.85
C LEU A 548 12.10 -28.76 11.01
N ASN A 549 11.83 -30.05 10.80
CA ASN A 549 12.66 -30.99 10.03
C ASN A 549 12.19 -31.20 8.57
N ASN A 550 11.08 -30.57 8.15
CA ASN A 550 10.52 -30.75 6.80
C ASN A 550 11.46 -30.18 5.74
N SER A 551 12.14 -31.04 4.97
CA SER A 551 13.20 -30.65 4.02
C SER A 551 12.66 -30.28 2.62
N CYS A 552 11.60 -29.47 2.58
CA CYS A 552 10.97 -29.02 1.31
C CYS A 552 11.17 -27.53 1.01
N PHE A 553 11.96 -26.81 1.82
CA PHE A 553 12.25 -25.39 1.58
C PHE A 553 13.47 -25.20 0.69
N VAL A 554 13.53 -24.05 0.01
CA VAL A 554 14.57 -23.70 -0.96
C VAL A 554 15.06 -22.28 -0.73
N TYR A 555 16.13 -21.89 -1.42
CA TYR A 555 16.63 -20.51 -1.44
C TYR A 555 16.42 -19.86 -2.80
N ALA A 556 15.89 -18.64 -2.79
CA ALA A 556 15.88 -17.77 -3.97
C ALA A 556 17.31 -17.44 -4.41
N HIS A 557 17.56 -17.55 -5.72
CA HIS A 557 18.81 -17.13 -6.34
C HIS A 557 18.65 -15.72 -6.91
N VAL A 558 18.89 -14.72 -6.06
CA VAL A 558 18.97 -13.31 -6.47
C VAL A 558 20.43 -13.02 -6.84
N PRO A 559 20.72 -12.42 -8.02
CA PRO A 559 22.09 -12.21 -8.50
C PRO A 559 22.79 -11.02 -7.83
N TYR A 560 22.69 -10.93 -6.50
CA TYR A 560 23.35 -9.91 -5.69
C TYR A 560 24.46 -10.55 -4.86
N LYS A 561 25.65 -9.93 -4.86
CA LYS A 561 26.80 -10.35 -4.07
C LYS A 561 27.12 -9.32 -3.01
N ILE A 562 26.87 -9.65 -1.75
CA ILE A 562 27.28 -8.83 -0.61
C ILE A 562 28.81 -8.97 -0.44
N LYS A 563 29.53 -7.84 -0.44
CA LYS A 563 31.00 -7.78 -0.37
C LYS A 563 31.57 -8.38 0.93
N GLU A 564 32.89 -8.55 0.96
CA GLU A 564 33.58 -9.01 2.17
C GLU A 564 33.43 -7.99 3.31
N TYR A 565 33.41 -8.45 4.56
CA TYR A 565 33.19 -7.59 5.73
C TYR A 565 34.17 -6.40 5.80
N LYS A 566 35.45 -6.63 5.48
CA LYS A 566 36.48 -5.57 5.46
C LYS A 566 36.20 -4.48 4.44
N GLU A 567 35.59 -4.82 3.30
CA GLU A 567 35.17 -3.85 2.29
C GLU A 567 33.96 -3.04 2.76
N ILE A 568 32.99 -3.68 3.41
CA ILE A 568 31.83 -3.02 4.02
C ILE A 568 32.29 -2.05 5.12
N VAL A 569 33.19 -2.46 6.02
CA VAL A 569 33.78 -1.59 7.05
C VAL A 569 34.49 -0.38 6.43
N ARG A 570 35.18 -0.59 5.30
CA ARG A 570 35.87 0.49 4.58
C ARG A 570 34.88 1.47 3.94
N ASN A 571 33.80 0.99 3.33
CA ASN A 571 32.77 1.82 2.73
C ASN A 571 31.39 1.14 2.83
N PRO A 572 30.59 1.45 3.87
CA PRO A 572 29.33 0.74 4.09
C PRO A 572 28.18 1.21 3.19
N LYS A 573 28.44 2.16 2.27
CA LYS A 573 27.49 2.60 1.25
C LYS A 573 27.64 1.83 -0.08
N ASP A 574 28.76 1.14 -0.27
CA ASP A 574 29.08 0.38 -1.49
C ASP A 574 29.40 -1.08 -1.12
N THR A 575 28.34 -1.87 -0.95
CA THR A 575 28.39 -3.16 -0.25
C THR A 575 27.80 -4.32 -1.03
N ILE A 576 27.07 -4.06 -2.12
CA ILE A 576 26.41 -5.10 -2.91
C ILE A 576 26.67 -4.88 -4.40
N LEU A 577 27.17 -5.92 -5.06
CA LEU A 577 27.42 -5.96 -6.50
C LEU A 577 26.30 -6.72 -7.21
N PHE A 578 25.95 -6.29 -8.42
CA PHE A 578 25.09 -7.05 -9.33
C PHE A 578 25.93 -8.06 -10.11
N ASP A 579 25.59 -9.34 -10.02
CA ASP A 579 26.27 -10.42 -10.75
C ASP A 579 25.55 -10.70 -12.07
N GLU A 580 25.99 -10.02 -13.14
CA GLU A 580 25.43 -10.17 -14.49
C GLU A 580 25.54 -11.61 -15.05
N GLU A 581 26.60 -12.34 -14.67
CA GLU A 581 26.78 -13.72 -15.12
C GLU A 581 25.76 -14.64 -14.46
N ALA A 582 25.52 -14.45 -13.14
CA ALA A 582 24.47 -15.16 -12.43
C ALA A 582 23.09 -14.81 -12.98
N ASP A 583 22.77 -13.52 -13.22
CA ASP A 583 21.49 -13.09 -13.81
C ASP A 583 21.23 -13.77 -15.16
N THR A 584 22.23 -13.77 -16.05
CA THR A 584 22.15 -14.42 -17.36
C THR A 584 21.87 -15.92 -17.22
N LYS A 585 22.59 -16.62 -16.32
CA LYS A 585 22.39 -18.05 -16.07
C LYS A 585 21.00 -18.33 -15.50
N ILE A 586 20.54 -17.52 -14.54
CA ILE A 586 19.22 -17.65 -13.93
C ILE A 586 18.12 -17.49 -14.98
N ARG A 587 18.18 -16.44 -15.82
CA ARG A 587 17.18 -16.21 -16.89
C ARG A 587 17.13 -17.37 -17.87
N LYS A 588 18.29 -17.87 -18.31
CA LYS A 588 18.36 -19.05 -19.18
C LYS A 588 17.72 -20.27 -18.52
N ARG A 589 17.99 -20.54 -17.23
CA ARG A 589 17.33 -21.64 -16.50
C ARG A 589 15.83 -21.41 -16.36
N ARG A 590 15.36 -20.18 -16.18
CA ARG A 590 13.91 -19.88 -16.19
C ARG A 590 13.28 -20.20 -17.54
N ASP A 591 13.95 -19.90 -18.63
CA ASP A 591 13.50 -20.24 -19.97
C ASP A 591 13.47 -21.75 -20.23
N GLU A 592 14.36 -22.53 -19.62
CA GLU A 592 14.44 -24.00 -19.76
C GLU A 592 13.52 -24.77 -18.80
N ILE A 593 13.52 -24.42 -17.51
CA ILE A 593 12.85 -25.16 -16.42
C ILE A 593 11.47 -24.58 -16.10
N GLY A 594 11.34 -23.25 -16.11
CA GLY A 594 10.25 -22.52 -15.45
C GLY A 594 10.75 -21.69 -14.27
N ALA A 595 9.85 -21.18 -13.43
CA ALA A 595 10.19 -20.31 -12.31
C ALA A 595 11.23 -20.89 -11.35
N ASP A 596 11.23 -22.22 -11.12
CA ASP A 596 12.20 -22.92 -10.27
C ASP A 596 13.66 -22.77 -10.77
N GLY A 597 13.87 -22.35 -12.04
CA GLY A 597 15.19 -21.98 -12.55
C GLY A 597 15.85 -20.79 -11.82
N ALA A 598 15.06 -20.02 -11.05
CA ALA A 598 15.52 -18.94 -10.19
C ALA A 598 15.88 -19.39 -8.76
N LEU A 599 15.96 -20.69 -8.49
CA LEU A 599 16.35 -21.22 -7.19
C LEU A 599 17.82 -21.67 -7.17
N LEU A 600 18.41 -21.75 -5.97
CA LEU A 600 19.78 -22.23 -5.79
C LEU A 600 19.88 -23.75 -5.98
N GLN A 601 20.95 -24.16 -6.64
CA GLN A 601 21.34 -25.55 -6.81
C GLN A 601 22.57 -25.84 -5.96
N SER A 602 22.67 -27.08 -5.46
CA SER A 602 23.90 -27.59 -4.84
C SER A 602 24.96 -27.88 -5.91
N GLN A 603 26.19 -28.17 -5.49
CA GLN A 603 27.29 -28.60 -6.37
C GLN A 603 26.96 -29.83 -7.21
N SER A 604 25.99 -30.65 -6.79
CA SER A 604 25.49 -31.80 -7.58
C SER A 604 24.61 -31.39 -8.78
N GLY A 605 24.24 -30.11 -8.90
CA GLY A 605 23.29 -29.60 -9.89
C GLY A 605 21.82 -29.79 -9.53
N SER A 606 21.51 -30.50 -8.43
CA SER A 606 20.15 -30.62 -7.90
C SER A 606 19.75 -29.38 -7.08
N LEU A 607 18.44 -29.14 -6.97
CA LEU A 607 17.90 -28.07 -6.12
C LEU A 607 18.36 -28.23 -4.67
N HIS A 608 18.88 -27.16 -4.06
CA HIS A 608 19.34 -27.21 -2.67
C HIS A 608 18.15 -27.12 -1.72
N ARG A 609 17.76 -28.26 -1.14
CA ARG A 609 16.60 -28.36 -0.24
C ARG A 609 17.02 -28.36 1.22
N VAL A 610 16.34 -27.54 2.01
CA VAL A 610 16.63 -27.30 3.42
C VAL A 610 15.35 -27.40 4.24
N ASN A 611 15.49 -27.53 5.56
CA ASN A 611 14.35 -27.56 6.46
C ASN A 611 13.97 -26.18 6.98
N LEU A 612 12.81 -26.11 7.65
CA LEU A 612 12.31 -24.87 8.24
C LEU A 612 13.30 -24.27 9.25
N THR A 613 13.97 -25.10 10.04
CA THR A 613 14.95 -24.62 11.04
C THR A 613 16.11 -23.89 10.38
N GLU A 614 16.65 -24.42 9.28
CA GLU A 614 17.70 -23.77 8.49
C GLU A 614 17.22 -22.45 7.88
N LYS A 615 15.96 -22.37 7.41
CA LYS A 615 15.39 -21.10 6.92
C LYS A 615 15.27 -20.04 8.01
N LEU A 616 14.82 -20.43 9.20
CA LEU A 616 14.75 -19.55 10.38
C LEU A 616 16.15 -19.08 10.80
N LEU A 617 17.13 -19.99 10.86
CA LEU A 617 18.51 -19.66 11.20
C LEU A 617 19.16 -18.73 10.18
N ALA A 618 18.96 -18.94 8.88
CA ALA A 618 19.57 -18.10 7.85
C ALA A 618 19.19 -16.61 8.00
N THR A 619 17.90 -16.32 8.19
CA THR A 619 17.43 -14.94 8.38
C THR A 619 17.81 -14.37 9.75
N PHE A 620 17.76 -15.19 10.81
CA PHE A 620 18.13 -14.78 12.17
C PHE A 620 19.62 -14.44 12.27
N LEU A 621 20.49 -15.33 11.78
CA LEU A 621 21.94 -15.15 11.80
C LEU A 621 22.38 -13.97 10.93
N ALA A 622 21.72 -13.70 9.79
CA ALA A 622 22.01 -12.52 8.96
C ALA A 622 21.74 -11.20 9.70
N LYS A 623 20.78 -11.17 10.62
CA LYS A 623 20.53 -10.00 11.49
C LYS A 623 21.51 -9.96 12.66
N CYS A 624 21.75 -11.10 13.33
CA CYS A 624 22.73 -11.19 14.40
C CYS A 624 24.14 -10.80 13.93
N SER A 625 24.53 -11.12 12.69
CA SER A 625 25.85 -10.76 12.16
C SER A 625 26.04 -9.25 11.92
N ASN A 626 24.94 -8.49 11.89
CA ASN A 626 24.94 -7.03 11.79
C ASN A 626 24.61 -6.35 13.13
N LEU A 627 24.55 -7.09 14.24
CA LEU A 627 24.29 -6.54 15.56
C LEU A 627 25.48 -5.69 16.03
N VAL A 628 25.20 -4.44 16.38
CA VAL A 628 26.15 -3.51 17.01
C VAL A 628 25.65 -3.25 18.43
N PRO A 629 26.09 -4.00 19.47
CA PRO A 629 25.51 -4.07 20.82
C PRO A 629 24.59 -2.91 21.23
N GLU A 630 24.90 -1.98 22.11
CA GLU A 630 23.98 -0.86 22.47
C GLU A 630 23.61 0.14 21.33
N GLY A 631 23.81 -0.20 20.05
CA GLY A 631 23.61 0.69 18.89
C GLY A 631 22.49 0.28 17.92
N GLY A 632 22.19 -1.02 17.75
CA GLY A 632 21.15 -1.51 16.84
C GLY A 632 21.66 -2.49 15.77
N ILE A 633 20.85 -2.75 14.74
CA ILE A 633 21.23 -3.56 13.57
C ILE A 633 21.80 -2.67 12.46
N TRP A 634 22.99 -2.97 11.97
CA TRP A 634 23.68 -2.13 10.99
C TRP A 634 22.97 -2.09 9.62
N MET A 635 22.69 -0.88 9.11
CA MET A 635 22.01 -0.65 7.83
C MET A 635 23.02 -0.54 6.68
N ASN A 636 23.58 -1.67 6.23
CA ASN A 636 24.70 -1.71 5.28
C ASN A 636 24.39 -2.43 3.96
N THR A 637 23.11 -2.53 3.56
CA THR A 637 22.65 -3.35 2.42
C THR A 637 22.09 -2.53 1.25
N GLN A 638 22.58 -1.31 1.06
CA GLN A 638 22.24 -0.41 -0.08
C GLN A 638 20.76 -0.01 -0.22
N ARG A 639 19.92 -0.36 0.77
CA ARG A 639 18.51 0.02 0.86
C ARG A 639 18.14 0.41 2.27
N PRO A 640 17.18 1.34 2.45
CA PRO A 640 16.67 1.72 3.76
C PRO A 640 15.83 0.61 4.38
N GLU A 641 15.09 0.97 5.42
CA GLU A 641 14.00 0.16 5.98
C GLU A 641 12.64 0.70 5.52
N TRP A 642 11.64 0.73 6.40
CA TRP A 642 10.28 1.17 6.06
C TRP A 642 10.23 2.61 5.52
N ASN A 643 10.96 3.53 6.16
CA ASN A 643 10.99 4.95 5.80
C ASN A 643 12.02 5.24 4.69
N ASP A 644 11.58 5.22 3.44
CA ASP A 644 12.44 5.51 2.30
C ASP A 644 12.95 6.96 2.28
N ALA A 645 12.30 7.90 2.98
CA ALA A 645 12.75 9.28 3.06
C ALA A 645 14.00 9.46 3.95
N ASN A 646 14.33 8.48 4.81
CA ASN A 646 15.57 8.40 5.60
C ASN A 646 16.65 7.52 4.93
N ASN A 647 16.65 7.43 3.59
CA ASN A 647 17.57 6.58 2.85
C ASN A 647 19.06 6.91 2.99
N ALA A 648 19.44 8.12 3.41
CA ALA A 648 20.85 8.45 3.61
C ALA A 648 21.46 7.82 4.87
N LEU A 649 20.61 7.30 5.77
CA LEU A 649 21.05 6.46 6.89
C LEU A 649 21.72 5.17 6.43
N VAL A 650 21.44 4.68 5.22
CA VAL A 650 22.14 3.52 4.68
C VAL A 650 23.65 3.81 4.63
N GLY A 651 24.43 2.90 5.20
CA GLY A 651 25.86 3.04 5.44
C GLY A 651 26.18 3.15 6.92
N ASN A 652 25.90 4.29 7.54
CA ASN A 652 26.29 4.55 8.94
C ASN A 652 25.12 4.42 9.93
N GLY A 653 23.91 4.17 9.46
CA GLY A 653 22.73 4.01 10.29
C GLY A 653 22.71 2.67 11.02
N LEU A 654 22.22 2.68 12.25
CA LEU A 654 21.91 1.50 13.03
C LEU A 654 20.42 1.52 13.37
N SER A 655 19.70 0.45 13.05
CA SER A 655 18.28 0.32 13.32
C SER A 655 18.04 -0.30 14.69
N MET A 656 17.58 0.52 15.64
CA MET A 656 16.98 0.01 16.87
C MET A 656 15.58 -0.52 16.61
N VAL A 657 14.86 0.00 15.60
CA VAL A 657 13.55 -0.49 15.15
C VAL A 657 13.59 -2.00 14.87
N THR A 658 14.51 -2.43 14.00
CA THR A 658 14.69 -3.85 13.69
C THR A 658 15.20 -4.63 14.90
N LEU A 659 16.00 -4.03 15.78
CA LEU A 659 16.44 -4.67 17.03
C LEU A 659 15.26 -4.98 17.96
N TYR A 660 14.31 -4.06 18.14
CA TYR A 660 13.11 -4.27 18.95
C TYR A 660 12.27 -5.45 18.44
N TYR A 661 12.11 -5.55 17.12
CA TYR A 661 11.40 -6.67 16.51
C TYR A 661 12.21 -7.97 16.52
N LEU A 662 13.54 -7.90 16.38
CA LEU A 662 14.44 -9.06 16.52
C LEU A 662 14.36 -9.65 17.92
N ARG A 663 14.22 -8.81 18.95
CA ARG A 663 13.99 -9.25 20.33
C ARG A 663 12.70 -10.06 20.44
N ARG A 664 11.58 -9.56 19.90
CA ARG A 664 10.29 -10.30 19.86
C ARG A 664 10.44 -11.64 19.11
N PHE A 665 11.15 -11.63 17.99
CA PHE A 665 11.41 -12.81 17.17
C PHE A 665 12.28 -13.87 17.88
N ALA A 666 13.39 -13.47 18.51
CA ALA A 666 14.26 -14.36 19.26
C ALA A 666 13.53 -14.97 20.47
N GLN A 667 12.71 -14.18 21.16
CA GLN A 667 11.86 -14.66 22.25
C GLN A 667 10.79 -15.65 21.76
N PHE A 668 10.20 -15.41 20.60
CA PHE A 668 9.27 -16.33 19.95
C PHE A 668 9.97 -17.66 19.60
N MET A 669 11.13 -17.62 18.93
CA MET A 669 11.90 -18.81 18.60
C MET A 669 12.28 -19.62 19.85
N SER A 670 12.76 -18.95 20.91
CA SER A 670 13.11 -19.59 22.18
C SER A 670 11.92 -20.33 22.79
N LYS A 671 10.72 -19.72 22.76
CA LYS A 671 9.48 -20.36 23.24
C LYS A 671 9.04 -21.53 22.35
N MET A 672 9.11 -21.35 21.02
CA MET A 672 8.75 -22.39 20.05
C MET A 672 9.64 -23.63 20.18
N LEU A 673 10.90 -23.49 20.59
CA LEU A 673 11.83 -24.60 20.75
C LEU A 673 11.83 -25.24 22.16
N ALA A 674 11.09 -24.67 23.12
CA ALA A 674 11.06 -25.17 24.49
C ALA A 674 10.50 -26.60 24.58
N GLY A 675 11.16 -27.47 25.35
CA GLY A 675 10.77 -28.88 25.49
C GLY A 675 11.29 -29.81 24.37
N LEU A 676 12.09 -29.29 23.43
CA LEU A 676 12.70 -30.05 22.33
C LEU A 676 14.22 -30.27 22.53
N GLU A 677 14.74 -30.13 23.74
CA GLU A 677 16.19 -30.04 24.03
C GLU A 677 16.97 -31.30 23.60
N GLY A 678 16.33 -32.47 23.56
CA GLY A 678 16.92 -33.73 23.13
C GLY A 678 16.83 -34.04 21.63
N GLN A 679 16.22 -33.15 20.83
CA GLN A 679 16.01 -33.35 19.40
C GLN A 679 17.08 -32.67 18.55
N PHE A 680 17.29 -33.19 17.34
CA PHE A 680 18.30 -32.72 16.41
C PHE A 680 17.70 -32.44 15.03
N VAL A 681 18.33 -31.53 14.32
CA VAL A 681 18.00 -31.16 12.93
C VAL A 681 19.27 -31.16 12.10
N ASP A 682 19.19 -31.64 10.86
CA ASP A 682 20.30 -31.61 9.92
C ASP A 682 20.26 -30.33 9.08
N ILE A 683 21.28 -29.48 9.22
CA ILE A 683 21.42 -28.23 8.45
C ILE A 683 22.65 -28.28 7.57
N SER A 684 22.72 -27.44 6.53
CA SER A 684 23.89 -27.32 5.66
C SER A 684 25.16 -27.07 6.47
N VAL A 685 26.25 -27.78 6.15
CA VAL A 685 27.53 -27.67 6.88
C VAL A 685 28.09 -26.25 6.86
N GLU A 686 27.85 -25.52 5.78
CA GLU A 686 28.25 -24.12 5.62
C GLU A 686 27.49 -23.20 6.59
N LEU A 687 26.18 -23.43 6.79
CA LEU A 687 25.38 -22.65 7.73
C LEU A 687 25.72 -23.00 9.18
N LEU A 688 26.03 -24.27 9.48
CA LEU A 688 26.47 -24.67 10.81
C LEU A 688 27.76 -23.95 11.23
N GLN A 689 28.72 -23.78 10.32
CA GLN A 689 29.93 -23.00 10.57
C GLN A 689 29.60 -21.53 10.87
N PHE A 690 28.69 -20.93 10.10
CA PHE A 690 28.23 -19.57 10.35
C PHE A 690 27.57 -19.43 11.74
N TYR A 691 26.66 -20.34 12.08
CA TYR A 691 26.01 -20.41 13.39
C TYR A 691 27.05 -20.48 14.51
N GLN A 692 28.03 -21.37 14.41
CA GLN A 692 29.09 -21.52 15.41
C GLN A 692 29.96 -20.27 15.53
N GLY A 693 30.29 -19.59 14.42
CA GLY A 693 31.05 -18.34 14.46
C GLY A 693 30.32 -17.23 15.22
N VAL A 694 29.02 -17.08 14.95
CA VAL A 694 28.17 -16.09 15.64
C VAL A 694 27.97 -16.44 17.10
N GLU A 695 27.63 -17.70 17.41
CA GLU A 695 27.41 -18.17 18.78
C GLU A 695 28.67 -18.02 19.63
N ASN A 696 29.83 -18.47 19.15
CA ASN A 696 31.10 -18.30 19.86
C ASN A 696 31.42 -16.82 20.12
N THR A 697 31.17 -15.94 19.14
CA THR A 697 31.43 -14.49 19.28
C THR A 697 30.55 -13.88 20.36
N LEU A 698 29.24 -14.19 20.37
CA LEU A 698 28.31 -13.64 21.37
C LEU A 698 28.51 -14.27 22.75
N SER A 699 28.80 -15.56 22.83
CA SER A 699 29.12 -16.25 24.09
C SER A 699 30.41 -15.71 24.72
N ALA A 700 31.41 -15.34 23.90
CA ALA A 700 32.66 -14.73 24.35
C ALA A 700 32.56 -13.21 24.59
N ALA A 701 31.45 -12.56 24.20
CA ALA A 701 31.29 -11.12 24.30
C ALA A 701 31.37 -10.60 25.74
N GLY A 702 31.06 -11.45 26.74
CA GLY A 702 31.14 -11.08 28.16
C GLY A 702 30.18 -9.94 28.53
N ILE A 703 29.12 -9.75 27.75
CA ILE A 703 28.09 -8.76 28.00
C ILE A 703 27.27 -9.21 29.20
N VAL A 704 27.28 -8.42 30.27
CA VAL A 704 26.49 -8.65 31.48
C VAL A 704 25.39 -7.60 31.56
N SER A 705 24.17 -8.02 31.88
CA SER A 705 23.04 -7.11 32.12
C SER A 705 23.42 -6.00 33.11
N GLY A 706 23.07 -4.74 32.79
CA GLY A 706 23.40 -3.56 33.58
C GLY A 706 24.84 -3.00 33.44
N SER A 707 25.71 -3.64 32.66
CA SER A 707 27.04 -3.10 32.32
C SER A 707 27.02 -2.36 30.97
N ARG A 708 27.91 -1.36 30.77
CA ARG A 708 28.07 -0.67 29.49
C ARG A 708 29.09 -1.37 28.60
N VAL A 709 28.86 -1.40 27.28
CA VAL A 709 29.79 -1.97 26.30
C VAL A 709 30.76 -0.89 25.82
N SER A 710 32.07 -1.08 26.01
CA SER A 710 33.08 -0.12 25.51
C SER A 710 33.14 -0.10 23.98
N ASN A 711 33.65 0.98 23.39
CA ASN A 711 33.75 1.09 21.93
C ASN A 711 34.70 0.03 21.33
N GLU A 712 35.75 -0.35 22.05
CA GLU A 712 36.70 -1.40 21.67
C GLU A 712 36.05 -2.79 21.73
N GLN A 713 35.31 -3.08 22.82
CA GLN A 713 34.58 -4.33 22.97
C GLN A 713 33.50 -4.45 21.89
N ARG A 714 32.76 -3.36 21.63
CA ARG A 714 31.77 -3.28 20.54
C ARG A 714 32.41 -3.58 19.19
N ARG A 715 33.59 -3.00 18.92
CA ARG A 715 34.32 -3.25 17.68
C ARG A 715 34.74 -4.72 17.54
N THR A 716 35.22 -5.33 18.62
CA THR A 716 35.63 -6.75 18.63
C THR A 716 34.44 -7.67 18.34
N ILE A 717 33.28 -7.41 18.94
CA ILE A 717 32.06 -8.17 18.70
C ILE A 717 31.62 -8.04 17.25
N MET A 718 31.57 -6.80 16.73
CA MET A 718 31.21 -6.55 15.32
C MET A 718 32.13 -7.29 14.34
N ASP A 719 33.45 -7.26 14.57
CA ASP A 719 34.42 -7.92 13.70
C ASP A 719 34.23 -9.44 13.67
N GLY A 720 34.02 -10.08 14.83
CA GLY A 720 33.75 -11.53 14.90
C GLY A 720 32.44 -11.92 14.19
N LEU A 721 31.39 -11.13 14.39
CA LEU A 721 30.07 -11.34 13.77
C LEU A 721 30.10 -11.16 12.24
N GLY A 722 30.71 -10.07 11.80
CA GLY A 722 30.81 -9.69 10.39
C GLY A 722 31.69 -10.64 9.58
N GLU A 723 32.81 -11.07 10.14
CA GLU A 723 33.73 -12.02 9.49
C GLU A 723 33.07 -13.40 9.35
N ALA A 724 32.39 -13.91 10.39
CA ALA A 724 31.67 -15.18 10.31
C ALA A 724 30.62 -15.20 9.18
N ALA A 725 29.88 -14.10 9.01
CA ALA A 725 28.95 -13.97 7.89
C ALA A 725 29.67 -13.83 6.54
N SER A 726 30.86 -13.20 6.53
CA SER A 726 31.68 -12.97 5.33
C SER A 726 32.21 -14.27 4.77
N GLU A 727 32.78 -15.10 5.63
CA GLU A 727 33.27 -16.44 5.29
C GLU A 727 32.15 -17.32 4.72
N PHE A 728 30.98 -17.33 5.36
CA PHE A 728 29.81 -18.08 4.90
C PHE A 728 29.38 -17.68 3.48
N ARG A 729 29.11 -16.39 3.25
CA ARG A 729 28.61 -15.94 1.93
C ARG A 729 29.66 -16.03 0.84
N ALA A 730 30.93 -15.71 1.13
CA ALA A 730 32.01 -15.83 0.17
C ALA A 730 32.21 -17.29 -0.27
N GLY A 731 32.11 -18.23 0.67
CA GLY A 731 32.16 -19.67 0.38
C GLY A 731 31.06 -20.12 -0.60
N ILE A 732 29.81 -19.68 -0.36
CA ILE A 732 28.67 -20.01 -1.24
C ILE A 732 28.75 -19.29 -2.58
N TYR A 733 29.13 -18.00 -2.63
CA TYR A 733 29.28 -17.28 -3.90
C TYR A 733 30.35 -17.89 -4.81
N ALA A 734 31.43 -18.42 -4.23
CA ALA A 734 32.53 -19.03 -4.98
C ALA A 734 32.22 -20.47 -5.42
N ASN A 735 31.62 -21.28 -4.53
CA ASN A 735 31.55 -22.74 -4.72
C ASN A 735 30.12 -23.30 -4.77
N GLY A 736 29.10 -22.51 -4.43
CA GLY A 736 27.76 -22.99 -4.14
C GLY A 736 27.70 -23.89 -2.89
N PHE A 737 26.50 -24.33 -2.52
CA PHE A 737 26.32 -25.29 -1.42
C PHE A 737 26.87 -26.67 -1.80
N SER A 738 27.66 -27.28 -0.92
CA SER A 738 28.17 -28.65 -1.11
C SER A 738 27.06 -29.70 -1.16
N GLY A 739 25.93 -29.42 -0.51
CA GLY A 739 24.83 -30.36 -0.28
C GLY A 739 25.04 -31.28 0.94
N ALA A 740 26.20 -31.19 1.60
CA ALA A 740 26.44 -31.90 2.85
C ALA A 740 25.68 -31.23 4.01
N LYS A 741 25.13 -32.04 4.92
CA LYS A 741 24.44 -31.58 6.13
C LYS A 741 25.10 -32.16 7.38
N ALA A 742 24.94 -31.46 8.50
CA ALA A 742 25.38 -31.87 9.82
C ALA A 742 24.29 -31.58 10.87
N SER A 743 24.23 -32.42 11.89
CA SER A 743 23.22 -32.33 12.94
C SER A 743 23.53 -31.22 13.94
N LEU A 744 22.51 -30.43 14.29
CA LEU A 744 22.52 -29.38 15.31
C LEU A 744 21.40 -29.66 16.32
N GLY A 745 21.68 -29.55 17.62
CA GLY A 745 20.69 -29.78 18.67
C GLY A 745 19.73 -28.59 18.81
N LEU A 746 18.42 -28.86 18.89
CA LEU A 746 17.42 -27.79 19.05
C LEU A 746 17.57 -27.05 20.39
N GLY A 747 17.99 -27.73 21.45
CA GLY A 747 18.33 -27.10 22.73
C GLY A 747 19.52 -26.12 22.64
N GLN A 748 20.46 -26.35 21.71
CA GLN A 748 21.56 -25.40 21.46
C GLN A 748 21.03 -24.11 20.83
N ILE A 749 20.12 -24.24 19.85
CA ILE A 749 19.48 -23.10 19.20
C ILE A 749 18.64 -22.31 20.20
N GLN A 750 17.91 -22.99 21.08
CA GLN A 750 17.12 -22.34 22.13
C GLN A 750 18.00 -21.53 23.09
N ASN A 751 19.11 -22.10 23.57
CA ASN A 751 20.07 -21.41 24.43
C ASN A 751 20.71 -20.22 23.72
N PHE A 752 21.04 -20.36 22.43
CA PHE A 752 21.53 -19.26 21.61
C PHE A 752 20.50 -18.13 21.49
N CYS A 753 19.22 -18.46 21.26
CA CYS A 753 18.15 -17.46 21.23
C CYS A 753 18.01 -16.72 22.57
N ALA A 754 18.12 -17.44 23.70
CA ALA A 754 18.08 -16.84 25.03
C ALA A 754 19.26 -15.88 25.26
N LEU A 755 20.48 -16.29 24.91
CA LEU A 755 21.67 -15.43 24.94
C LEU A 755 21.47 -14.16 24.11
N VAL A 756 20.93 -14.29 22.90
CA VAL A 756 20.66 -13.14 22.04
C VAL A 756 19.61 -12.23 22.70
N VAL A 757 18.52 -12.77 23.25
CA VAL A 757 17.51 -11.96 23.97
C VAL A 757 18.16 -11.13 25.09
N ASP A 758 19.05 -11.71 25.90
CA ASP A 758 19.72 -10.98 26.98
C ASP A 758 20.56 -9.79 26.46
N ILE A 759 21.28 -9.98 25.35
CA ILE A 759 22.08 -8.92 24.71
C ILE A 759 21.18 -7.84 24.10
N LEU A 760 20.07 -8.23 23.47
CA LEU A 760 19.12 -7.28 22.90
C LEU A 760 18.42 -6.48 24.01
N ASP A 761 18.01 -7.12 25.10
CA ASP A 761 17.35 -6.46 26.25
C ASP A 761 18.28 -5.41 26.89
N GLN A 762 19.56 -5.71 27.06
CA GLN A 762 20.57 -4.72 27.50
C GLN A 762 20.72 -3.57 26.49
N SER A 763 20.69 -3.87 25.19
CA SER A 763 20.79 -2.86 24.14
C SER A 763 19.56 -1.94 24.10
N ILE A 764 18.37 -2.47 24.39
CA ILE A 764 17.13 -1.70 24.55
C ILE A 764 17.23 -0.76 25.74
N GLU A 765 17.67 -1.25 26.91
CA GLU A 765 17.86 -0.44 28.12
C GLU A 765 18.81 0.74 27.87
N ALA A 766 19.91 0.49 27.17
CA ALA A 766 20.91 1.50 26.81
C ALA A 766 20.39 2.59 25.83
N ASN A 767 19.23 2.37 25.20
CA ASN A 767 18.63 3.26 24.19
C ASN A 767 17.38 4.01 24.68
N LYS A 768 17.07 3.95 25.97
CA LYS A 768 16.07 4.83 26.58
C LYS A 768 16.61 6.27 26.69
N ARG A 769 15.84 7.23 26.18
CA ARG A 769 16.14 8.65 26.22
C ARG A 769 15.77 9.27 27.56
N GLN A 770 16.32 10.45 27.83
CA GLN A 770 16.03 11.23 29.03
C GLN A 770 14.57 11.71 29.12
N ASP A 771 13.92 11.90 27.97
CA ASP A 771 12.51 12.30 27.87
C ASP A 771 11.52 11.12 28.04
N GLY A 772 12.02 9.90 28.22
CA GLY A 772 11.21 8.69 28.38
C GLY A 772 10.92 7.93 27.08
N LEU A 773 11.26 8.49 25.92
CA LEU A 773 11.16 7.83 24.62
C LEU A 773 12.34 6.89 24.37
N TYR A 774 12.30 6.15 23.26
CA TYR A 774 13.40 5.27 22.83
C TYR A 774 13.97 5.70 21.49
N HIS A 775 15.27 5.47 21.29
CA HIS A 775 15.91 5.73 20.00
C HIS A 775 15.39 4.79 18.91
N ALA A 776 15.15 5.33 17.71
CA ALA A 776 14.71 4.56 16.54
C ALA A 776 15.91 4.16 15.65
N TYR A 777 16.72 5.16 15.30
CA TYR A 777 17.91 5.02 14.49
C TYR A 777 19.08 5.74 15.14
N ASN A 778 20.22 5.09 15.16
CA ASN A 778 21.48 5.62 15.65
C ASN A 778 22.50 5.71 14.50
N LEU A 779 23.66 6.29 14.76
CA LEU A 779 24.77 6.38 13.83
C LEU A 779 26.01 5.68 14.39
N ILE A 780 26.76 5.02 13.52
CA ILE A 780 28.05 4.41 13.83
C ILE A 780 29.21 5.15 13.17
N THR A 781 30.25 5.40 13.96
CA THR A 781 31.56 5.85 13.46
C THR A 781 32.61 4.78 13.76
N LEU A 782 33.24 4.27 12.72
CA LEU A 782 34.26 3.22 12.83
C LEU A 782 35.67 3.82 12.74
N SER A 783 36.53 3.40 13.65
CA SER A 783 37.99 3.62 13.64
C SER A 783 38.70 2.28 13.79
N GLU A 784 40.02 2.22 13.60
CA GLU A 784 40.78 0.95 13.54
C GLU A 784 40.43 -0.04 14.67
N ASN A 785 40.30 0.44 15.92
CA ASN A 785 40.04 -0.39 17.10
C ASN A 785 38.79 0.02 17.91
N SER A 786 37.92 0.88 17.36
CA SER A 786 36.78 1.41 18.11
C SER A 786 35.56 1.63 17.21
N ALA A 787 34.39 1.30 17.74
CA ALA A 787 33.08 1.53 17.14
C ALA A 787 32.26 2.44 18.07
N GLU A 788 32.07 3.70 17.68
CA GLU A 788 31.34 4.70 18.46
C GLU A 788 29.88 4.81 17.97
N VAL A 789 28.95 4.92 18.91
CA VAL A 789 27.52 5.11 18.65
C VAL A 789 27.12 6.54 19.03
N SER A 790 26.41 7.20 18.11
CA SER A 790 25.77 8.51 18.35
C SER A 790 24.30 8.47 17.96
N TYR A 791 23.54 9.47 18.40
CA TYR A 791 22.07 9.40 18.42
C TYR A 791 21.41 10.44 17.52
N LEU A 792 20.22 10.10 17.01
CA LEU A 792 19.37 10.99 16.22
C LEU A 792 18.16 11.48 17.05
N SER A 793 17.38 12.37 16.45
CA SER A 793 16.11 12.87 16.99
C SER A 793 15.13 11.73 17.34
N GLU A 794 14.19 12.02 18.22
CA GLU A 794 13.03 11.17 18.48
C GLU A 794 12.28 10.87 17.17
N MET A 795 11.81 9.63 17.01
CA MET A 795 11.02 9.24 15.85
C MET A 795 9.88 8.32 16.27
N LEU A 796 8.70 8.51 15.67
CA LEU A 796 7.49 7.75 15.98
C LEU A 796 7.70 6.24 15.82
N GLU A 797 8.43 5.85 14.77
CA GLU A 797 8.70 4.45 14.42
C GLU A 797 9.44 3.68 15.52
N GLY A 798 10.38 4.32 16.22
CA GLY A 798 11.06 3.71 17.37
C GLY A 798 10.11 3.42 18.53
N GLN A 799 9.09 4.27 18.71
CA GLN A 799 8.14 4.14 19.80
C GLN A 799 7.16 2.99 19.52
N VAL A 800 6.67 2.92 18.27
CA VAL A 800 5.89 1.78 17.78
C VAL A 800 6.64 0.47 17.99
N ALA A 801 7.91 0.42 17.57
CA ALA A 801 8.68 -0.82 17.61
C ALA A 801 9.03 -1.26 19.04
N VAL A 802 9.39 -0.34 19.95
CA VAL A 802 9.65 -0.71 21.35
C VAL A 802 8.38 -1.14 22.09
N LEU A 803 7.24 -0.49 21.84
CA LEU A 803 5.94 -0.90 22.40
C LEU A 803 5.53 -2.30 21.90
N SER A 804 5.89 -2.64 20.66
CA SER A 804 5.64 -3.97 20.07
C SER A 804 6.69 -5.03 20.41
N SER A 805 7.79 -4.70 21.11
CA SER A 805 8.92 -5.62 21.36
C SER A 805 8.62 -6.76 22.34
N GLY A 806 7.56 -6.60 23.16
CA GLY A 806 7.25 -7.47 24.29
C GLY A 806 8.26 -7.37 25.45
N TYR A 807 9.17 -6.38 25.44
CA TYR A 807 10.15 -6.15 26.50
C TYR A 807 9.57 -5.34 27.67
N LEU A 808 8.87 -4.25 27.35
CA LEU A 808 8.33 -3.31 28.33
C LEU A 808 7.22 -3.93 29.19
N GLN A 809 7.22 -3.59 30.47
CA GLN A 809 6.09 -3.83 31.36
C GLN A 809 4.97 -2.80 31.13
N PRO A 810 3.72 -3.08 31.53
CA PRO A 810 2.59 -2.17 31.32
C PRO A 810 2.83 -0.71 31.76
N GLU A 811 3.45 -0.52 32.92
CA GLU A 811 3.78 0.81 33.45
C GLU A 811 4.81 1.56 32.58
N GLU A 812 5.76 0.83 32.01
CA GLU A 812 6.77 1.38 31.12
C GLU A 812 6.17 1.73 29.75
N SER A 813 5.29 0.88 29.23
CA SER A 813 4.54 1.19 28.00
C SER A 813 3.68 2.44 28.17
N LEU A 814 3.02 2.60 29.33
CA LEU A 814 2.26 3.80 29.65
C LEU A 814 3.17 5.03 29.71
N ALA A 815 4.33 4.92 30.37
CA ALA A 815 5.30 6.02 30.44
C ALA A 815 5.81 6.45 29.06
N VAL A 816 6.02 5.51 28.13
CA VAL A 816 6.39 5.81 26.74
C VAL A 816 5.26 6.55 26.01
N LEU A 817 4.01 6.12 26.16
CA LEU A 817 2.85 6.78 25.53
C LEU A 817 2.59 8.19 26.11
N ASP A 818 2.75 8.36 27.42
CA ASP A 818 2.69 9.67 28.07
C ASP A 818 3.78 10.61 27.53
N ALA A 819 5.03 10.12 27.45
CA ALA A 819 6.15 10.87 26.89
C ALA A 819 5.92 11.22 25.41
N LEU A 820 5.40 10.28 24.62
CA LEU A 820 5.09 10.48 23.21
C LEU A 820 4.04 11.57 23.03
N LYS A 821 2.97 11.54 23.82
CA LYS A 821 1.94 12.58 23.81
C LYS A 821 2.49 13.96 24.19
N GLY A 822 3.43 14.02 25.13
CA GLY A 822 4.10 15.26 25.54
C GLY A 822 5.25 15.72 24.63
N SER A 823 5.58 14.96 23.59
CA SER A 823 6.74 15.21 22.72
C SER A 823 6.45 16.18 21.58
N SER A 824 7.51 16.58 20.88
CA SER A 824 7.45 17.35 19.63
C SER A 824 6.80 16.60 18.46
N LEU A 825 6.54 15.30 18.62
CA LEU A 825 5.90 14.46 17.60
C LEU A 825 4.38 14.64 17.59
N PHE A 826 3.77 15.12 18.67
CA PHE A 826 2.33 15.38 18.69
C PHE A 826 2.01 16.67 17.92
N ARG A 827 1.19 16.55 16.88
CA ARG A 827 0.72 17.65 16.03
C ARG A 827 -0.72 18.00 16.40
N GLU A 828 -0.90 19.18 16.99
CA GLU A 828 -2.14 19.60 17.66
C GLU A 828 -3.36 19.75 16.73
N ASP A 829 -3.21 20.36 15.55
CA ASP A 829 -4.33 20.65 14.64
C ASP A 829 -5.06 19.38 14.19
N GLN A 830 -4.30 18.29 14.00
CA GLN A 830 -4.80 16.97 13.63
C GLN A 830 -4.87 15.98 14.79
N TYR A 831 -4.41 16.39 15.99
CA TYR A 831 -4.31 15.59 17.21
C TYR A 831 -3.75 14.18 16.96
N SER A 832 -2.63 14.13 16.26
CA SER A 832 -1.96 12.88 15.89
C SER A 832 -0.44 13.09 15.79
N TYR A 833 0.29 12.10 15.28
CA TYR A 833 1.75 12.06 15.40
C TYR A 833 2.46 12.20 14.05
N ILE A 834 3.47 13.09 13.98
CA ILE A 834 4.42 13.17 12.86
C ILE A 834 5.57 12.17 13.07
N LEU A 835 6.28 11.81 11.99
CA LEU A 835 7.32 10.78 12.04
C LEU A 835 8.56 11.19 12.85
N TYR A 836 8.92 12.47 12.78
CA TYR A 836 10.06 13.09 13.44
C TYR A 836 9.79 14.60 13.61
N PRO A 837 10.54 15.30 14.49
CA PRO A 837 10.24 16.67 14.83
C PRO A 837 10.22 17.59 13.61
N ASN A 838 9.22 18.45 13.53
CA ASN A 838 9.20 19.52 12.54
C ASN A 838 10.31 20.52 12.84
N LYS A 839 11.07 20.95 11.82
CA LYS A 839 12.21 21.87 12.00
C LYS A 839 12.21 23.00 10.97
N ASN A 840 12.74 24.14 11.38
CA ASN A 840 12.96 25.26 10.47
C ASN A 840 14.24 25.04 9.69
N LEU A 841 14.13 24.93 8.37
CA LEU A 841 15.30 24.93 7.49
C LEU A 841 15.79 26.36 7.29
N ALA A 842 17.12 26.51 7.20
CA ALA A 842 17.73 27.79 6.87
C ALA A 842 17.11 28.37 5.59
N ARG A 843 16.90 29.69 5.57
CA ARG A 843 16.42 30.36 4.34
C ARG A 843 17.52 30.36 3.29
N PHE A 844 17.16 30.60 2.04
CA PHE A 844 18.11 30.52 0.93
C PHE A 844 19.39 31.36 1.15
N LEU A 845 19.26 32.58 1.68
CA LEU A 845 20.38 33.48 1.95
C LEU A 845 21.27 33.03 3.11
N ASP A 846 20.74 32.22 4.03
CA ASP A 846 21.46 31.81 5.25
C ASP A 846 22.15 30.44 5.08
N LYS A 847 21.84 29.70 4.00
CA LYS A 847 22.26 28.29 3.83
C LYS A 847 23.73 28.09 3.48
N ASN A 848 24.34 29.06 2.79
CA ASN A 848 25.66 28.91 2.18
C ASN A 848 26.51 30.14 2.48
N THR A 849 26.61 30.52 3.75
CA THR A 849 27.48 31.62 4.18
C THR A 849 28.58 31.05 5.05
N LEU A 850 29.84 31.26 4.64
CA LEU A 850 31.00 30.80 5.39
C LEU A 850 31.15 31.62 6.68
N PRO A 851 31.64 31.00 7.77
CA PRO A 851 31.98 31.73 8.98
C PRO A 851 32.95 32.88 8.67
N SER A 852 32.74 34.04 9.31
CA SER A 852 33.59 35.21 9.11
C SER A 852 35.06 34.89 9.41
N GLY A 853 35.96 35.20 8.47
CA GLY A 853 37.39 34.90 8.57
C GLY A 853 37.81 33.51 8.08
N ALA A 854 36.88 32.62 7.71
CA ALA A 854 37.21 31.27 7.25
C ALA A 854 38.00 31.26 5.93
N VAL A 855 37.69 32.20 5.01
CA VAL A 855 38.42 32.35 3.75
C VAL A 855 39.84 32.87 4.00
N GLU A 856 40.00 33.88 4.85
CA GLU A 856 41.30 34.45 5.23
C GLU A 856 42.20 33.43 5.95
N ALA A 857 41.60 32.51 6.72
CA ALA A 857 42.31 31.43 7.39
C ALA A 857 42.78 30.31 6.45
N ASN A 858 42.21 30.20 5.25
CA ASN A 858 42.55 29.16 4.26
C ASN A 858 43.32 29.75 3.07
N PRO A 859 44.63 29.46 2.92
CA PRO A 859 45.45 30.00 1.84
C PRO A 859 44.96 29.70 0.41
N LEU A 860 44.28 28.57 0.19
CA LEU A 860 43.68 28.24 -1.10
C LEU A 860 42.49 29.16 -1.39
N LEU A 861 41.54 29.26 -0.46
CA LEU A 861 40.34 30.08 -0.62
C LEU A 861 40.68 31.57 -0.78
N SER A 862 41.56 32.09 0.06
CA SER A 862 42.08 33.46 -0.04
C SER A 862 42.69 33.75 -1.41
N LYS A 863 43.47 32.81 -1.97
CA LYS A 863 44.11 32.97 -3.28
C LYS A 863 43.09 32.95 -4.42
N LEU A 864 42.05 32.13 -4.32
CA LEU A 864 40.99 32.06 -5.31
C LEU A 864 40.19 33.37 -5.36
N ILE A 865 39.83 33.94 -4.21
CA ILE A 865 39.19 35.26 -4.13
C ILE A 865 40.09 36.35 -4.73
N ALA A 866 41.38 36.36 -4.38
CA ALA A 866 42.33 37.35 -4.93
C ALA A 866 42.51 37.25 -6.46
N ASP A 867 42.40 36.04 -7.02
CA ASP A 867 42.50 35.79 -8.46
C ASP A 867 41.17 35.98 -9.21
N GLY A 868 40.08 36.29 -8.49
CA GLY A 868 38.74 36.34 -9.05
C GLY A 868 38.24 34.99 -9.58
N ASN A 869 38.79 33.88 -9.08
CA ASN A 869 38.34 32.54 -9.45
C ASN A 869 37.19 32.09 -8.54
N THR A 870 36.03 31.82 -9.13
CA THR A 870 34.79 31.49 -8.41
C THR A 870 34.46 29.99 -8.42
N GLU A 871 35.39 29.12 -8.86
CA GLU A 871 35.12 27.68 -9.02
C GLU A 871 34.88 26.98 -7.67
N LEU A 872 35.46 27.49 -6.58
CA LEU A 872 35.33 26.90 -5.24
C LEU A 872 34.61 27.81 -4.25
N VAL A 873 34.95 29.11 -4.25
CA VAL A 873 34.44 30.13 -3.32
C VAL A 873 34.21 31.43 -4.07
N ASN A 874 33.20 32.20 -3.67
CA ASN A 874 32.94 33.54 -4.18
C ASN A 874 32.59 34.50 -3.03
N ARG A 875 32.74 35.80 -3.27
CA ARG A 875 32.44 36.86 -2.31
C ARG A 875 31.36 37.77 -2.88
N ASP A 876 30.32 38.04 -2.12
CA ASP A 876 29.21 38.90 -2.53
C ASP A 876 29.55 40.40 -2.45
N ALA A 877 28.59 41.27 -2.77
CA ALA A 877 28.79 42.72 -2.76
C ALA A 877 28.88 43.31 -1.33
N GLN A 878 28.48 42.54 -0.32
CA GLN A 878 28.47 42.89 1.10
C GLN A 878 29.75 42.40 1.79
N GLY A 879 30.53 41.55 1.12
CA GLY A 879 31.77 40.98 1.62
C GLY A 879 31.60 39.62 2.31
N GLU A 880 30.43 38.98 2.21
CA GLU A 880 30.22 37.62 2.70
C GLU A 880 30.76 36.60 1.70
N ASP A 881 31.30 35.50 2.21
CA ASP A 881 31.89 34.43 1.41
C ASP A 881 30.92 33.24 1.32
N HIS A 882 30.85 32.65 0.13
CA HIS A 882 29.98 31.52 -0.18
C HIS A 882 30.74 30.45 -0.94
N PHE A 883 30.42 29.17 -0.73
CA PHE A 883 30.85 28.13 -1.67
C PHE A 883 30.16 28.33 -3.02
N ASN A 884 30.73 27.77 -4.09
CA ASN A 884 30.11 27.77 -5.41
C ASN A 884 28.70 27.12 -5.37
N GLY A 885 27.75 27.72 -6.07
CA GLY A 885 26.34 27.29 -6.09
C GLY A 885 26.07 25.97 -6.84
N ASP A 886 27.03 25.46 -7.61
CA ASP A 886 26.93 24.19 -8.33
C ASP A 886 27.22 22.98 -7.43
N PHE A 887 27.66 23.21 -6.18
CA PHE A 887 28.01 22.13 -5.26
C PHE A 887 26.78 21.51 -4.62
N ASN A 888 26.72 20.18 -4.65
CA ASN A 888 25.65 19.42 -3.99
C ASN A 888 26.15 18.70 -2.73
N ASN A 889 27.44 18.35 -2.68
CA ASN A 889 28.06 17.62 -1.57
C ASN A 889 29.59 17.77 -1.62
N ALA A 890 30.27 17.10 -0.69
CA ALA A 890 31.73 17.10 -0.58
C ALA A 890 32.43 16.56 -1.84
N ASP A 891 31.84 15.60 -2.56
CA ASP A 891 32.42 15.07 -3.80
C ASP A 891 32.44 16.12 -4.91
N SER A 892 31.42 16.98 -4.99
CA SER A 892 31.41 18.13 -5.91
C SER A 892 32.56 19.09 -5.61
N VAL A 893 32.82 19.36 -4.33
CA VAL A 893 33.93 20.21 -3.88
C VAL A 893 35.27 19.55 -4.20
N ASP A 894 35.39 18.26 -3.94
CA ASP A 894 36.61 17.48 -4.19
C ASP A 894 36.95 17.40 -5.69
N LEU A 895 35.92 17.21 -6.53
CA LEU A 895 36.03 17.24 -7.97
C LEU A 895 36.45 18.62 -8.47
N ALA A 896 35.80 19.69 -7.99
CA ALA A 896 36.15 21.07 -8.34
C ALA A 896 37.61 21.39 -7.95
N MET A 897 38.04 21.02 -6.75
CA MET A 897 39.44 21.16 -6.33
C MET A 897 40.42 20.38 -7.23
N SER A 898 40.00 19.23 -7.77
CA SER A 898 40.81 18.41 -8.67
C SER A 898 40.89 18.97 -10.10
N GLN A 899 39.93 19.81 -10.50
CA GLN A 899 39.85 20.45 -11.81
C GLN A 899 40.50 21.84 -11.84
N LEU A 900 40.86 22.40 -10.68
CA LEU A 900 41.54 23.69 -10.57
C LEU A 900 42.84 23.71 -11.39
N PRO A 901 43.17 24.85 -12.05
CA PRO A 901 44.41 24.99 -12.82
C PRO A 901 45.69 24.64 -12.04
N GLU A 902 46.71 24.15 -12.75
CA GLU A 902 47.98 23.66 -12.18
C GLU A 902 48.64 24.65 -11.20
N LYS A 903 48.45 25.96 -11.40
CA LYS A 903 48.93 27.02 -10.49
C LYS A 903 48.43 26.90 -9.04
N TYR A 904 47.36 26.15 -8.77
CA TYR A 904 46.81 25.91 -7.44
C TYR A 904 47.14 24.53 -6.86
N SER A 905 47.76 23.64 -7.63
CA SER A 905 47.95 22.21 -7.27
C SER A 905 48.62 21.99 -5.91
N GLU A 906 49.66 22.76 -5.57
CA GLU A 906 50.35 22.67 -4.28
C GLU A 906 49.50 23.18 -3.11
N LEU A 907 48.64 24.17 -3.34
CA LEU A 907 47.69 24.66 -2.33
C LEU A 907 46.57 23.64 -2.12
N VAL A 908 46.04 23.05 -3.20
CA VAL A 908 45.03 21.97 -3.13
C VAL A 908 45.58 20.82 -2.30
N LYS A 909 46.76 20.27 -2.61
CA LYS A 909 47.35 19.16 -1.83
C LYS A 909 47.45 19.44 -0.33
N LYS A 910 47.71 20.70 0.07
CA LYS A 910 47.86 21.09 1.48
C LYS A 910 46.55 21.41 2.18
N GLN A 911 45.56 21.95 1.45
CA GLN A 911 44.34 22.53 2.03
C GLN A 911 43.07 21.70 1.75
N ARG A 912 43.16 20.63 0.94
CA ARG A 912 42.02 19.79 0.52
C ARG A 912 41.14 19.40 1.71
N GLU A 913 41.72 18.77 2.72
CA GLU A 913 41.00 18.30 3.90
C GLU A 913 40.37 19.46 4.68
N ALA A 914 41.10 20.57 4.85
CA ALA A 914 40.58 21.74 5.55
C ALA A 914 39.37 22.37 4.84
N VAL A 915 39.35 22.37 3.50
CA VAL A 915 38.20 22.84 2.71
C VAL A 915 37.01 21.88 2.85
N LEU A 916 37.24 20.57 2.81
CA LEU A 916 36.16 19.58 3.00
C LEU A 916 35.57 19.66 4.41
N VAL A 917 36.40 19.87 5.43
CA VAL A 917 35.97 20.11 6.82
C VAL A 917 35.15 21.40 6.92
N LEU A 918 35.60 22.50 6.30
CA LEU A 918 34.84 23.76 6.29
C LEU A 918 33.49 23.62 5.57
N PHE A 919 33.47 22.90 4.43
CA PHE A 919 32.23 22.60 3.72
C PHE A 919 31.27 21.79 4.59
N GLU A 920 31.78 20.79 5.31
CA GLU A 920 30.99 20.02 6.27
C GLU A 920 30.53 20.86 7.46
N GLU A 921 31.31 21.83 7.95
CA GLU A 921 30.90 22.75 9.01
C GLU A 921 29.71 23.64 8.58
N VAL A 922 29.73 24.13 7.33
CA VAL A 922 28.65 24.96 6.78
C VAL A 922 27.36 24.16 6.57
N PHE A 923 27.47 22.94 6.00
CA PHE A 923 26.29 22.19 5.56
C PHE A 923 25.84 21.06 6.50
N ASN A 924 26.72 20.60 7.40
CA ASN A 924 26.47 19.52 8.37
C ASN A 924 25.84 18.27 7.73
N HIS A 925 26.43 17.78 6.64
CA HIS A 925 25.89 16.63 5.91
C HIS A 925 25.96 15.33 6.72
N LYS A 926 26.81 15.24 7.75
CA LYS A 926 26.81 14.11 8.70
C LYS A 926 25.46 13.95 9.42
N ALA A 927 24.71 15.04 9.62
CA ALA A 927 23.36 15.01 10.18
C ALA A 927 22.26 14.77 9.13
N PHE A 928 22.61 14.62 7.85
CA PHE A 928 21.64 14.38 6.78
C PHE A 928 21.18 12.92 6.80
N THR A 929 19.94 12.70 7.21
CA THR A 929 19.33 11.37 7.26
C THR A 929 18.63 10.98 5.96
N GLY A 930 18.44 11.93 5.03
CA GLY A 930 17.76 11.74 3.75
C GLY A 930 16.83 12.91 3.44
N ARG A 931 15.98 12.74 2.41
CA ARG A 931 15.02 13.76 1.97
C ARG A 931 13.95 14.12 3.04
N SER A 932 13.74 13.22 4.00
CA SER A 932 12.87 13.40 5.18
C SER A 932 12.98 14.78 5.82
N GLY A 933 14.21 15.22 6.07
CA GLY A 933 14.52 16.48 6.72
C GLY A 933 14.58 17.69 5.78
N THR A 934 14.25 17.56 4.49
CA THR A 934 14.47 18.62 3.48
C THR A 934 13.28 18.90 2.57
N PHE A 935 12.12 18.26 2.79
CA PHE A 935 10.86 18.51 2.07
C PHE A 935 9.63 18.56 2.99
N PHE A 936 8.47 18.96 2.45
CA PHE A 936 7.29 19.40 3.24
C PHE A 936 5.99 18.62 2.93
N GLY A 937 6.10 17.43 2.35
CA GLY A 937 4.97 16.54 2.04
C GLY A 937 5.41 15.07 2.14
N TYR A 938 4.50 14.13 1.91
CA TYR A 938 4.77 12.69 2.09
C TYR A 938 5.27 12.37 3.51
N GLU A 939 6.45 11.79 3.66
CA GLU A 939 7.10 11.54 4.94
C GLU A 939 7.67 12.82 5.58
N GLY A 940 7.78 13.94 4.86
CA GLY A 940 8.55 15.12 5.23
C GLY A 940 8.09 15.93 6.44
N LEU A 941 8.76 17.06 6.64
CA LEU A 941 8.61 17.92 7.81
C LEU A 941 7.17 18.39 8.03
N GLY A 942 6.64 18.14 9.23
CA GLY A 942 5.28 18.51 9.64
C GLY A 942 4.17 17.63 9.03
N SER A 943 4.51 16.58 8.30
CA SER A 943 3.56 15.64 7.70
C SER A 943 3.26 14.46 8.62
N ILE A 944 1.97 14.15 8.78
CA ILE A 944 1.55 12.90 9.44
C ILE A 944 1.51 11.81 8.38
N TYR A 945 2.19 10.68 8.65
CA TYR A 945 2.15 9.50 7.77
C TYR A 945 1.32 8.40 8.42
N TRP A 946 0.09 8.23 7.96
CA TRP A 946 -0.98 7.54 8.70
C TRP A 946 -0.72 6.05 8.94
N HIS A 947 0.03 5.39 8.07
CA HIS A 947 0.40 3.99 8.28
C HIS A 947 1.21 3.80 9.57
N MET A 948 2.12 4.72 9.92
CA MET A 948 2.88 4.62 11.18
C MET A 948 2.01 4.90 12.40
N VAL A 949 1.04 5.81 12.29
CA VAL A 949 0.06 6.07 13.36
C VAL A 949 -0.84 4.85 13.59
N SER A 950 -1.29 4.16 12.54
CA SER A 950 -2.06 2.93 12.72
C SER A 950 -1.24 1.75 13.24
N LYS A 951 0.08 1.71 12.98
CA LYS A 951 0.97 0.78 13.69
C LYS A 951 1.06 1.12 15.18
N LEU A 952 1.12 2.41 15.54
CA LEU A 952 1.04 2.85 16.94
C LEU A 952 -0.30 2.43 17.57
N LEU A 953 -1.42 2.57 16.86
CA LEU A 953 -2.73 2.14 17.32
C LEU A 953 -2.72 0.64 17.68
N LEU A 954 -2.18 -0.20 16.79
CA LEU A 954 -2.07 -1.64 17.02
C LEU A 954 -1.12 -1.97 18.18
N ALA A 955 0.03 -1.29 18.28
CA ALA A 955 0.97 -1.48 19.39
C ALA A 955 0.37 -1.05 20.75
N ALA A 956 -0.38 0.06 20.78
CA ALA A 956 -1.09 0.52 21.96
C ALA A 956 -2.18 -0.49 22.37
N GLN A 957 -2.89 -1.09 21.41
CA GLN A 957 -3.84 -2.17 21.66
C GLN A 957 -3.16 -3.40 22.27
N GLU A 958 -2.04 -3.87 21.70
CA GLU A 958 -1.26 -4.98 22.27
C GLU A 958 -0.83 -4.67 23.72
N CYS A 959 -0.43 -3.42 24.01
CA CYS A 959 -0.09 -2.97 25.37
C CYS A 959 -1.31 -2.99 26.32
N CYS A 960 -2.47 -2.52 25.87
CA CYS A 960 -3.70 -2.57 26.65
C CYS A 960 -4.07 -4.02 27.02
N TYR A 961 -3.91 -4.97 26.08
CA TYR A 961 -4.16 -6.38 26.34
C TYR A 961 -3.18 -6.97 27.34
N ALA A 962 -1.89 -6.65 27.19
CA ALA A 962 -0.86 -7.10 28.12
C ALA A 962 -1.14 -6.59 29.55
N ALA A 963 -1.52 -5.32 29.69
CA ALA A 963 -1.90 -4.72 30.97
C ALA A 963 -3.15 -5.39 31.57
N TYR A 964 -4.21 -5.56 30.78
CA TYR A 964 -5.43 -6.21 31.24
C TYR A 964 -5.19 -7.67 31.67
N LYS A 965 -4.42 -8.45 30.91
CA LYS A 965 -4.08 -9.84 31.26
C LYS A 965 -3.25 -9.93 32.55
N LYS A 966 -2.39 -8.95 32.83
CA LYS A 966 -1.50 -8.94 34.00
C LYS A 966 -2.14 -8.35 35.26
N GLU A 967 -2.89 -7.26 35.14
CA GLU A 967 -3.36 -6.41 36.24
C GLU A 967 -4.88 -6.26 36.30
N GLY A 968 -5.61 -6.72 35.28
CA GLY A 968 -7.05 -6.50 35.15
C GLY A 968 -7.40 -5.02 34.92
N ASN A 969 -8.51 -4.58 35.53
CA ASN A 969 -8.97 -3.19 35.47
C ASN A 969 -8.20 -2.29 36.45
N SER A 970 -6.91 -2.08 36.18
CA SER A 970 -6.06 -1.14 36.92
C SER A 970 -6.14 0.28 36.36
N GLU A 971 -5.58 1.24 37.10
CA GLU A 971 -5.40 2.62 36.60
C GLU A 971 -4.49 2.65 35.37
N VAL A 972 -3.44 1.81 35.34
CA VAL A 972 -2.52 1.68 34.20
C VAL A 972 -3.27 1.20 32.96
N THR A 973 -4.06 0.12 33.09
CA THR A 973 -4.91 -0.38 32.00
C THR A 973 -5.85 0.70 31.48
N SER A 974 -6.50 1.45 32.37
CA SER A 974 -7.44 2.51 31.98
C SER A 974 -6.76 3.64 31.21
N ARG A 975 -5.57 4.08 31.64
CA ARG A 975 -4.82 5.15 30.95
C ARG A 975 -4.24 4.70 29.62
N LEU A 976 -3.85 3.44 29.50
CA LEU A 976 -3.45 2.87 28.20
C LEU A 976 -4.63 2.86 27.22
N ILE A 977 -5.84 2.53 27.70
CA ILE A 977 -7.07 2.59 26.92
C ILE A 977 -7.38 4.03 26.48
N ASP A 978 -7.15 5.03 27.34
CA ASP A 978 -7.31 6.44 26.97
C ASP A 978 -6.39 6.83 25.80
N HIS A 979 -5.10 6.43 25.87
CA HIS A 979 -4.15 6.64 24.76
C HIS A 979 -4.61 5.93 23.47
N TYR A 980 -5.08 4.69 23.59
CA TYR A 980 -5.62 3.93 22.45
C TYR A 980 -6.75 4.70 21.74
N TYR A 981 -7.75 5.16 22.49
CA TYR A 981 -8.87 5.90 21.92
C TYR A 981 -8.48 7.28 21.39
N GLU A 982 -7.48 7.93 21.98
CA GLU A 982 -6.97 9.19 21.45
C GLU A 982 -6.26 9.02 20.11
N ILE A 983 -5.41 7.99 19.99
CA ILE A 983 -4.74 7.63 18.73
C ILE A 983 -5.80 7.30 17.66
N LEU A 984 -6.81 6.51 18.03
CA LEU A 984 -7.92 6.14 17.15
C LEU A 984 -8.70 7.38 16.67
N ALA A 985 -9.02 8.31 17.57
CA ALA A 985 -9.66 9.56 17.20
C ALA A 985 -8.79 10.35 16.21
N GLY A 986 -7.46 10.37 16.43
CA GLY A 986 -6.45 10.96 15.54
C GLY A 986 -6.49 10.42 14.09
N ILE A 987 -6.75 9.11 13.90
CA ILE A 987 -6.92 8.50 12.57
C ILE A 987 -8.03 9.19 11.77
N GLY A 988 -9.09 9.62 12.45
CA GLY A 988 -9.94 10.69 11.94
C GLY A 988 -11.24 10.29 11.26
N ALA A 989 -11.76 9.06 11.48
CA ALA A 989 -13.09 8.69 10.96
C ALA A 989 -14.21 9.64 11.44
N ASP A 990 -14.04 10.25 12.62
CA ASP A 990 -14.97 11.21 13.20
C ASP A 990 -14.64 12.69 12.93
N LYS A 991 -13.56 12.98 12.20
CA LYS A 991 -13.22 14.35 11.79
C LYS A 991 -14.29 14.92 10.89
N SER A 992 -14.50 16.24 10.97
CA SER A 992 -15.23 16.95 9.91
C SER A 992 -14.48 16.80 8.57
N PRO A 993 -15.17 16.80 7.42
CA PRO A 993 -14.50 16.75 6.11
C PRO A 993 -13.50 17.87 5.91
N GLU A 994 -13.76 19.06 6.46
CA GLU A 994 -12.85 20.21 6.37
C GLU A 994 -11.50 19.93 7.06
N LEU A 995 -11.55 19.45 8.31
CA LEU A 995 -10.34 19.08 9.05
C LEU A 995 -9.61 17.88 8.44
N TYR A 996 -10.34 16.85 7.99
CA TYR A 996 -9.74 15.68 7.34
C TYR A 996 -9.17 16.03 5.95
N GLY A 997 -9.86 16.93 5.24
CA GLY A 997 -9.58 17.35 3.87
C GLY A 997 -10.09 16.39 2.79
N ALA A 998 -10.99 15.46 3.12
CA ALA A 998 -11.64 14.53 2.19
C ALA A 998 -12.84 13.87 2.90
N PHE A 999 -13.39 12.78 2.32
CA PHE A 999 -14.31 11.89 3.03
C PHE A 999 -13.55 11.18 4.18
N PRO A 1000 -13.93 11.38 5.46
CA PRO A 1000 -13.24 10.77 6.61
C PRO A 1000 -13.26 9.23 6.62
N THR A 1001 -14.23 8.63 5.91
CA THR A 1001 -14.35 7.17 5.76
C THR A 1001 -13.32 6.57 4.80
N ASP A 1002 -12.61 7.38 4.01
CA ASP A 1002 -11.59 6.89 3.07
C ASP A 1002 -10.17 7.00 3.65
N PRO A 1003 -9.33 5.95 3.60
CA PRO A 1003 -7.93 6.03 4.00
C PRO A 1003 -7.06 6.78 2.99
N TYR A 1004 -6.03 7.46 3.51
CA TYR A 1004 -5.05 8.23 2.75
C TYR A 1004 -3.66 7.98 3.33
N SER A 1005 -2.59 8.10 2.52
CA SER A 1005 -1.23 7.83 3.00
C SER A 1005 -0.74 8.86 4.01
N HIS A 1006 -0.99 10.14 3.77
CA HIS A 1006 -0.42 11.20 4.61
C HIS A 1006 -1.26 12.49 4.65
N THR A 1007 -0.97 13.36 5.60
CA THR A 1007 -1.55 14.71 5.73
C THR A 1007 -0.44 15.72 6.06
N PRO A 1008 -0.01 16.53 5.08
CA PRO A 1008 1.06 17.51 5.31
C PRO A 1008 0.56 18.68 6.17
N SER A 1009 1.46 19.57 6.57
CA SER A 1009 1.14 20.73 7.42
C SER A 1009 0.23 21.77 6.74
N HIS A 1010 0.18 21.78 5.41
CA HIS A 1010 -0.42 22.84 4.60
C HIS A 1010 -1.60 22.38 3.73
N ARG A 1011 -2.00 21.10 3.81
CA ARG A 1011 -3.16 20.51 3.11
C ARG A 1011 -3.78 19.41 3.96
N GLY A 1012 -5.00 19.02 3.60
CA GLY A 1012 -5.64 17.84 4.18
C GLY A 1012 -5.10 16.53 3.60
N ALA A 1013 -5.85 15.44 3.76
CA ALA A 1013 -5.47 14.09 3.37
C ALA A 1013 -5.03 13.96 1.90
N GLN A 1014 -3.90 13.30 1.64
CA GLN A 1014 -3.28 13.13 0.32
C GLN A 1014 -3.00 11.64 0.01
N GLN A 1015 -3.10 11.30 -1.27
CA GLN A 1015 -2.94 9.95 -1.83
C GLN A 1015 -3.99 8.93 -1.33
N PRO A 1016 -5.16 8.84 -1.98
CA PRO A 1016 -6.28 8.00 -1.54
C PRO A 1016 -6.00 6.49 -1.66
N GLY A 1017 -6.71 5.70 -0.86
CA GLY A 1017 -6.96 4.27 -1.09
C GLY A 1017 -5.91 3.32 -0.52
N MET A 1018 -5.11 2.70 -1.39
CA MET A 1018 -4.27 1.51 -1.10
C MET A 1018 -2.99 1.83 -0.29
N THR A 1019 -3.14 2.39 0.91
CA THR A 1019 -2.08 2.57 1.91
C THR A 1019 -1.96 1.33 2.82
N GLY A 1020 -0.76 1.03 3.32
CA GLY A 1020 -0.56 -0.06 4.29
C GLY A 1020 -1.26 0.18 5.64
N GLN A 1021 -1.72 1.41 5.90
CA GLN A 1021 -2.53 1.77 7.06
C GLN A 1021 -3.72 0.81 7.26
N VAL A 1022 -4.40 0.46 6.17
CA VAL A 1022 -5.68 -0.25 6.23
C VAL A 1022 -5.57 -1.63 6.88
N LYS A 1023 -4.43 -2.31 6.71
CA LYS A 1023 -4.23 -3.64 7.32
C LYS A 1023 -4.12 -3.54 8.84
N GLU A 1024 -3.48 -2.48 9.33
CA GLU A 1024 -3.29 -2.25 10.76
C GLU A 1024 -4.64 -1.94 11.40
N ASP A 1025 -5.44 -1.08 10.76
CA ASP A 1025 -6.77 -0.72 11.22
C ASP A 1025 -7.74 -1.92 11.22
N VAL A 1026 -7.66 -2.83 10.24
CA VAL A 1026 -8.47 -4.07 10.19
C VAL A 1026 -8.13 -4.98 11.37
N ILE A 1027 -6.84 -5.20 11.63
CA ILE A 1027 -6.40 -6.04 12.76
C ILE A 1027 -6.78 -5.38 14.09
N ALA A 1028 -6.56 -4.07 14.21
CA ALA A 1028 -6.95 -3.30 15.38
C ALA A 1028 -8.47 -3.39 15.62
N ARG A 1029 -9.29 -3.37 14.56
CA ARG A 1029 -10.74 -3.53 14.67
C ARG A 1029 -11.14 -4.91 15.20
N PHE A 1030 -10.49 -5.99 14.75
CA PHE A 1030 -10.74 -7.31 15.34
C PHE A 1030 -10.39 -7.37 16.83
N GLY A 1031 -9.30 -6.70 17.23
CA GLY A 1031 -8.97 -6.54 18.64
C GLY A 1031 -10.02 -5.72 19.42
N GLU A 1032 -10.52 -4.61 18.89
CA GLU A 1032 -11.61 -3.88 19.58
C GLU A 1032 -12.86 -4.73 19.80
N LEU A 1033 -13.20 -5.55 18.80
CA LEU A 1033 -14.29 -6.51 18.86
C LEU A 1033 -13.97 -7.68 19.80
N GLY A 1034 -12.75 -7.78 20.33
CA GLY A 1034 -12.35 -8.80 21.29
C GLY A 1034 -12.07 -10.15 20.67
N VAL A 1035 -11.84 -10.24 19.36
CA VAL A 1035 -11.49 -11.50 18.70
C VAL A 1035 -10.02 -11.82 19.02
N ASP A 1036 -9.80 -12.76 19.93
CA ASP A 1036 -8.47 -13.32 20.26
C ASP A 1036 -8.45 -14.81 19.91
N VAL A 1037 -7.31 -15.30 19.43
CA VAL A 1037 -7.12 -16.72 19.13
C VAL A 1037 -5.87 -17.18 19.84
N LYS A 1038 -6.03 -18.18 20.72
CA LYS A 1038 -4.94 -18.81 21.45
C LYS A 1038 -5.16 -20.30 21.55
N GLU A 1039 -4.10 -21.07 21.34
CA GLU A 1039 -4.11 -22.53 21.39
C GLU A 1039 -5.17 -23.14 20.46
N GLY A 1040 -5.35 -22.55 19.27
CA GLY A 1040 -6.34 -22.98 18.27
C GLY A 1040 -7.79 -22.83 18.72
N ARG A 1041 -8.07 -21.88 19.63
CA ARG A 1041 -9.42 -21.59 20.13
C ARG A 1041 -9.73 -20.10 20.04
N VAL A 1042 -10.88 -19.77 19.46
CA VAL A 1042 -11.38 -18.38 19.41
C VAL A 1042 -12.02 -17.99 20.73
N SER A 1043 -11.66 -16.82 21.25
CA SER A 1043 -12.33 -16.14 22.35
C SER A 1043 -12.86 -14.77 21.91
N PHE A 1044 -13.93 -14.35 22.58
CA PHE A 1044 -14.55 -13.06 22.37
C PHE A 1044 -14.46 -12.26 23.68
N ASP A 1045 -13.54 -11.31 23.76
CA ASP A 1045 -13.22 -10.50 24.94
C ASP A 1045 -13.21 -9.00 24.58
N PRO A 1046 -14.38 -8.36 24.37
CA PRO A 1046 -14.49 -7.00 23.83
C PRO A 1046 -14.23 -5.91 24.88
N TYR A 1047 -13.11 -5.99 25.61
CA TYR A 1047 -12.79 -5.03 26.67
C TYR A 1047 -12.49 -3.62 26.13
N LEU A 1048 -12.03 -3.50 24.87
CA LEU A 1048 -11.85 -2.23 24.16
C LEU A 1048 -13.10 -1.80 23.38
N LEU A 1049 -14.23 -2.52 23.46
CA LEU A 1049 -15.41 -2.13 22.71
C LEU A 1049 -16.11 -0.96 23.37
N ASN A 1050 -16.26 0.14 22.63
CA ASN A 1050 -17.06 1.27 23.08
C ASN A 1050 -18.55 0.92 23.04
N ARG A 1051 -19.24 0.98 24.19
CA ARG A 1051 -20.68 0.66 24.29
C ARG A 1051 -21.59 1.56 23.45
N LYS A 1052 -21.11 2.71 22.99
CA LYS A 1052 -21.84 3.57 22.04
C LYS A 1052 -22.02 2.92 20.66
N GLU A 1053 -21.25 1.90 20.33
CA GLU A 1053 -21.39 1.14 19.08
C GLU A 1053 -22.60 0.20 19.07
N LEU A 1054 -23.22 -0.06 20.22
CA LEU A 1054 -24.41 -0.88 20.29
C LEU A 1054 -25.63 -0.15 19.72
N LEU A 1055 -26.40 -0.86 18.90
CA LEU A 1055 -27.60 -0.32 18.29
C LEU A 1055 -28.59 0.17 19.35
N GLN A 1056 -29.19 1.33 19.11
CA GLN A 1056 -30.24 1.87 19.98
C GLN A 1056 -31.63 1.32 19.64
N GLU A 1057 -31.82 0.87 18.40
CA GLU A 1057 -33.04 0.27 17.88
C GLU A 1057 -32.69 -0.90 16.96
N ALA A 1058 -33.66 -1.77 16.70
CA ALA A 1058 -33.40 -2.94 15.86
C ALA A 1058 -33.06 -2.53 14.41
N ARG A 1059 -32.08 -3.20 13.80
CA ARG A 1059 -31.64 -2.96 12.42
C ARG A 1059 -31.41 -4.27 11.69
N GLU A 1060 -31.80 -4.31 10.42
CA GLU A 1060 -31.46 -5.44 9.55
C GLU A 1060 -29.97 -5.40 9.19
N PHE A 1061 -29.25 -6.50 9.46
CA PHE A 1061 -27.88 -6.72 9.02
C PHE A 1061 -27.88 -7.60 7.77
N SER A 1062 -27.60 -6.99 6.61
CA SER A 1062 -27.37 -7.71 5.35
C SER A 1062 -25.92 -8.17 5.25
N TYR A 1063 -25.71 -9.44 4.91
CA TYR A 1063 -24.38 -10.03 4.72
C TYR A 1063 -24.40 -11.07 3.60
N TYR A 1064 -23.22 -11.59 3.23
CA TYR A 1064 -23.06 -12.59 2.17
C TYR A 1064 -22.51 -13.90 2.73
N THR A 1065 -23.19 -15.00 2.46
CA THR A 1065 -22.75 -16.35 2.85
C THR A 1065 -21.60 -16.84 1.97
N LYS A 1066 -20.92 -17.91 2.40
CA LYS A 1066 -19.84 -18.56 1.63
C LYS A 1066 -20.29 -19.01 0.23
N ASP A 1067 -21.58 -19.34 0.07
CA ASP A 1067 -22.17 -19.75 -1.22
C ASP A 1067 -22.57 -18.56 -2.11
N HIS A 1068 -22.08 -17.35 -1.79
CA HIS A 1068 -22.39 -16.10 -2.48
C HIS A 1068 -23.88 -15.70 -2.43
N GLY A 1069 -24.63 -16.24 -1.46
CA GLY A 1069 -26.03 -15.86 -1.20
C GLY A 1069 -26.12 -14.63 -0.30
N LYS A 1070 -26.97 -13.66 -0.66
CA LYS A 1070 -27.32 -12.56 0.26
C LYS A 1070 -28.28 -13.08 1.33
N ALA A 1071 -27.95 -12.86 2.59
CA ALA A 1071 -28.79 -13.21 3.74
C ALA A 1071 -28.94 -11.98 4.65
N SER A 1072 -29.94 -12.00 5.54
CA SER A 1072 -30.11 -10.96 6.54
C SER A 1072 -30.48 -11.52 7.91
N ILE A 1073 -30.04 -10.82 8.95
CA ILE A 1073 -30.38 -11.11 10.35
C ILE A 1073 -30.87 -9.80 10.99
N ASN A 1074 -31.98 -9.85 11.72
CA ASN A 1074 -32.43 -8.71 12.49
C ASN A 1074 -31.62 -8.59 13.79
N ILE A 1075 -30.86 -7.50 13.94
CA ILE A 1075 -30.06 -7.23 15.12
C ILE A 1075 -30.89 -6.37 16.07
N PRO A 1076 -31.15 -6.81 17.31
CA PRO A 1076 -31.97 -6.06 18.25
C PRO A 1076 -31.24 -4.81 18.79
N ALA A 1077 -31.98 -3.97 19.52
CA ALA A 1077 -31.35 -2.93 20.35
C ALA A 1077 -30.40 -3.55 21.39
N ASN A 1078 -29.39 -2.79 21.81
CA ASN A 1078 -28.32 -3.20 22.71
C ASN A 1078 -27.48 -4.39 22.17
N ALA A 1079 -27.38 -4.50 20.85
CA ALA A 1079 -26.58 -5.50 20.15
C ALA A 1079 -25.82 -4.88 18.97
N MET A 1080 -24.87 -5.64 18.42
CA MET A 1080 -24.16 -5.32 17.18
C MET A 1080 -23.78 -6.60 16.45
N ALA A 1081 -23.36 -6.50 15.19
CA ALA A 1081 -22.93 -7.65 14.42
C ALA A 1081 -21.70 -7.35 13.55
N PHE A 1082 -20.92 -8.39 13.26
CA PHE A 1082 -19.80 -8.38 12.32
C PHE A 1082 -19.64 -9.78 11.75
N THR A 1083 -18.65 -10.00 10.88
CA THR A 1083 -18.31 -11.35 10.41
C THR A 1083 -16.89 -11.74 10.80
N LEU A 1084 -16.68 -13.04 11.02
CA LEU A 1084 -15.36 -13.65 11.21
C LEU A 1084 -15.31 -14.94 10.40
N CYS A 1085 -14.30 -15.07 9.52
CA CYS A 1085 -14.25 -16.17 8.55
C CYS A 1085 -15.55 -16.26 7.71
N GLN A 1086 -16.16 -15.11 7.41
CA GLN A 1086 -17.45 -14.94 6.71
C GLN A 1086 -18.68 -15.49 7.45
N VAL A 1087 -18.55 -15.84 8.74
CA VAL A 1087 -19.66 -16.24 9.61
C VAL A 1087 -20.15 -15.02 10.39
N PRO A 1088 -21.47 -14.73 10.41
CA PRO A 1088 -22.01 -13.64 11.22
C PRO A 1088 -21.85 -13.94 12.72
N VAL A 1089 -21.26 -12.99 13.43
CA VAL A 1089 -21.13 -12.95 14.88
C VAL A 1089 -21.99 -11.83 15.42
N VAL A 1090 -22.92 -12.14 16.32
CA VAL A 1090 -23.83 -11.17 16.95
C VAL A 1090 -23.49 -11.05 18.42
N TYR A 1091 -23.22 -9.83 18.87
CA TYR A 1091 -22.95 -9.53 20.27
C TYR A 1091 -24.21 -9.02 20.96
N HIS A 1092 -24.53 -9.63 22.09
CA HIS A 1092 -25.60 -9.25 22.99
C HIS A 1092 -25.03 -8.91 24.36
N PHE A 1093 -25.61 -7.90 25.02
CA PHE A 1093 -25.22 -7.55 26.39
C PHE A 1093 -26.42 -7.76 27.31
N GLY A 1094 -26.29 -8.74 28.20
CA GLY A 1094 -27.37 -9.30 29.03
C GLY A 1094 -26.89 -9.62 30.45
N LYS A 1095 -27.43 -10.68 31.06
CA LYS A 1095 -27.13 -11.05 32.48
C LYS A 1095 -26.16 -12.22 32.64
N SER A 1096 -25.87 -12.97 31.59
CA SER A 1096 -25.06 -14.20 31.64
C SER A 1096 -24.16 -14.30 30.41
N SER A 1097 -22.90 -14.68 30.63
CA SER A 1097 -21.95 -14.91 29.54
C SER A 1097 -22.12 -16.30 28.93
N GLU A 1098 -22.53 -16.37 27.67
CA GLU A 1098 -22.72 -17.63 26.93
C GLU A 1098 -22.55 -17.44 25.42
N ILE A 1099 -22.06 -18.48 24.74
CA ILE A 1099 -22.04 -18.56 23.27
C ILE A 1099 -23.12 -19.52 22.80
N ARG A 1100 -23.88 -19.12 21.79
CA ARG A 1100 -24.78 -19.99 21.02
C ARG A 1100 -24.33 -20.05 19.58
N ILE A 1101 -24.26 -21.26 19.06
CA ILE A 1101 -23.84 -21.52 17.68
C ILE A 1101 -25.00 -22.18 16.97
N GLU A 1102 -25.32 -21.67 15.79
CA GLU A 1102 -26.24 -22.31 14.86
C GLU A 1102 -25.42 -22.95 13.75
N LYS A 1103 -25.55 -24.25 13.55
CA LYS A 1103 -24.90 -24.99 12.46
C LYS A 1103 -25.73 -24.92 11.19
N GLU A 1104 -25.08 -25.14 10.05
CA GLU A 1104 -25.74 -25.25 8.74
C GLU A 1104 -26.73 -26.44 8.69
N SER A 1105 -26.49 -27.48 9.49
CA SER A 1105 -27.41 -28.61 9.68
C SER A 1105 -28.72 -28.25 10.40
N GLY A 1106 -28.80 -27.06 11.00
CA GLY A 1106 -29.90 -26.64 11.89
C GLY A 1106 -29.70 -27.05 13.36
N GLU A 1107 -28.63 -27.76 13.69
CA GLU A 1107 -28.25 -28.04 15.07
C GLU A 1107 -27.81 -26.76 15.79
N SER A 1108 -28.12 -26.64 17.09
CA SER A 1108 -27.63 -25.54 17.92
C SER A 1108 -26.78 -26.06 19.08
N VAL A 1109 -25.61 -25.43 19.27
CA VAL A 1109 -24.69 -25.73 20.36
C VAL A 1109 -24.63 -24.55 21.31
N LYS A 1110 -24.70 -24.82 22.61
CA LYS A 1110 -24.56 -23.81 23.66
C LYS A 1110 -23.30 -24.08 24.48
N LEU A 1111 -22.50 -23.04 24.69
CA LEU A 1111 -21.29 -23.06 25.50
C LEU A 1111 -21.38 -22.00 26.60
N GLU A 1112 -20.89 -22.34 27.79
CA GLU A 1112 -20.74 -21.35 28.87
C GLU A 1112 -19.48 -20.50 28.63
N GLY A 1113 -19.54 -19.22 29.02
CA GLY A 1113 -18.44 -18.28 28.85
C GLY A 1113 -18.38 -17.69 27.44
N ASN A 1114 -17.17 -17.35 27.00
CA ASN A 1114 -16.90 -16.56 25.80
C ASN A 1114 -15.79 -17.14 24.90
N ARG A 1115 -15.50 -18.44 25.04
CA ARG A 1115 -14.48 -19.15 24.25
C ARG A 1115 -15.09 -20.36 23.54
N LEU A 1116 -14.79 -20.50 22.26
CA LEU A 1116 -15.10 -21.70 21.48
C LEU A 1116 -14.18 -22.87 21.91
N ASN A 1117 -14.68 -24.10 21.79
CA ASN A 1117 -13.80 -25.26 21.89
C ASN A 1117 -12.95 -25.41 20.60
N SER A 1118 -11.96 -26.31 20.62
CA SER A 1118 -11.03 -26.47 19.49
C SER A 1118 -11.72 -26.96 18.23
N ASP A 1119 -12.69 -27.87 18.32
CA ASP A 1119 -13.37 -28.44 17.16
C ASP A 1119 -14.21 -27.39 16.43
N LEU A 1120 -14.96 -26.59 17.17
CA LEU A 1120 -15.75 -25.48 16.62
C LEU A 1120 -14.87 -24.36 16.05
N SER A 1121 -13.72 -24.11 16.67
CA SER A 1121 -12.75 -23.12 16.15
C SER A 1121 -12.15 -23.60 14.83
N LYS A 1122 -11.75 -24.88 14.73
CA LYS A 1122 -11.28 -25.48 13.48
C LYS A 1122 -12.34 -25.47 12.40
N GLU A 1123 -13.59 -25.78 12.76
CA GLU A 1123 -14.73 -25.72 11.84
C GLU A 1123 -14.95 -24.29 11.31
N LEU A 1124 -14.83 -23.27 12.16
CA LEU A 1124 -14.85 -21.86 11.75
C LEU A 1124 -13.68 -21.48 10.83
N PHE A 1125 -12.45 -21.84 11.20
CA PHE A 1125 -11.25 -21.56 10.41
C PHE A 1125 -11.31 -22.22 9.03
N GLY A 1126 -11.83 -23.44 8.96
CA GLY A 1126 -12.09 -24.17 7.72
C GLY A 1126 -13.31 -23.67 6.93
N ARG A 1127 -13.97 -22.61 7.40
CA ARG A 1127 -15.17 -22.01 6.77
C ARG A 1127 -16.27 -23.04 6.52
N GLY A 1128 -16.41 -24.01 7.42
CA GLY A 1128 -17.35 -25.13 7.34
C GLY A 1128 -18.40 -25.08 8.44
N GLY A 1129 -19.59 -25.62 8.18
CA GLY A 1129 -20.55 -26.12 9.19
C GLY A 1129 -21.20 -25.13 10.17
N ILE A 1130 -20.67 -23.92 10.35
CA ILE A 1130 -21.23 -22.89 11.23
C ILE A 1130 -21.97 -21.83 10.41
N LYS A 1131 -23.24 -21.60 10.74
CA LYS A 1131 -24.10 -20.60 10.10
C LYS A 1131 -24.09 -19.25 10.82
N LYS A 1132 -24.03 -19.25 12.16
CA LYS A 1132 -24.09 -18.03 12.98
C LYS A 1132 -23.53 -18.28 14.38
N ILE A 1133 -22.90 -17.28 14.96
CA ILE A 1133 -22.44 -17.26 16.36
C ILE A 1133 -23.13 -16.10 17.09
N GLU A 1134 -23.78 -16.36 18.21
CA GLU A 1134 -24.32 -15.34 19.12
C GLU A 1134 -23.53 -15.38 20.42
N VAL A 1135 -22.94 -14.25 20.80
CA VAL A 1135 -22.16 -14.10 22.02
C VAL A 1135 -22.91 -13.19 22.96
N ASN A 1136 -23.32 -13.71 24.11
CA ASN A 1136 -23.92 -12.94 25.18
C ASN A 1136 -22.83 -12.61 26.20
N PHE A 1137 -22.71 -11.34 26.56
CA PHE A 1137 -21.85 -10.86 27.65
C PHE A 1137 -22.70 -10.48 28.85
N SER A 1138 -22.18 -10.71 30.05
CA SER A 1138 -22.78 -10.25 31.32
C SER A 1138 -22.48 -8.79 31.64
#